data_AF-A0A1M6PM05-F1
#
_entry.id   AF-A0A1M6PM05-F1
#
_cell.length_a   1.000
_cell.length_b   1.000
_cell.length_c   1.000
_cell.angle_alpha   90.00
_cell.angle_beta   90.00
_cell.angle_gamma   90.00
#
_symmetry.space_group_name_H-M   'P 1'
#
loop_
_entity.id
_entity.type
_entity.pdbx_description
1 polymer ?
#
loop_
_entity_poly.entity_id
_entity_poly.type
_entity_poly.pdbx_seq_one_letter_code
_entity_poly.pdbx_strand_id
1 'polypeptide(L)'
;MQGKNAKILSGLIAAISTVNLMGSSVVRADVDVNDLYDKAYRATEIAKNDKTQSSINEARKNIRNLNNALKDNEKLRKQLVGTLSGSLDPLQHKLFVDFYGILYKKDGSIKEAMIQDDINKAREYVNGFAGCEENSYYIGAWSSAIDKFQGDNINQGKLALEKAKKTKNKEDIAIARVVLNDLLKIKHNDDMKKVIEGFDFRLSQLENENNSVQGVSLRAAGERILEVKFSKAVEDTAKVSFQIKKENIKLNTREIQWNQGKDVATIVLPQVLQDGIYSCFVSYADKELAKDENVVVKAAKISKIDFLNDYAVVKDSTPTTPSIDGQLVTTMMRIENQYGEDITGRINLSDFTISCSAGKVSSIVGNTVSIKDINEYKVGSKLTITVIHQPSGLVANRTFTVVGQPTLRSIVLGDVKSTDSKLNGKEIYLSDMKEKGSTYYIPLTVNDEYGNELSEDELRNFNVLSSNENIVKPKKSNGKAVVVTKDKKPCILLENTGINGMFGTCVITLISPNGVAANCKITVLDSAKVDVFTLEQPYSDLKAGCEITLPFAAVNQYGKTLSTADELVVDGNGTSCLRINNKEVTISATNATLTSKIDYAKEKKLSLRLIANENAKNVIITVVTATGRVQTLTFRVQEKPVATSILGIREDFYRKLQKGESCSIDGKIRFADQYGDEIFNDNNALWEIQNVSNSSYASNYNVSYNPSKKKFAAENQGTSTFKIVLKENLTGKVIDEYVFDMESVIPESIEQFVMADINKQYTGSDVVMQNSHHQAIKIHGIKNGEKVKINQKLIIDARITNNQKIAFAVDDNGDVYRELKSSFVDTNEKDYKATLNIIVEGSSGVQVLTQEVVYSSAHPEAKTLDVYYNGSILADSTVELSTDRIGGRVGTACNILNSENKNLYFKSKDQYNVNCSADEVRFYISNVKDGAINSGFNVTADENGNISIYSTSGKVASGSSFVINAVTKKGMIKSVNVVLNSGSNLK
;
A
#
# COMPACT_ATOMS: atom_id res chain seq x y z
N MET A 1 19.47 -43.22 37.80
CA MET A 1 18.02 -42.87 37.79
C MET A 1 17.87 -41.59 36.99
N GLN A 2 17.40 -41.70 35.74
CA GLN A 2 16.15 -41.10 35.24
C GLN A 2 16.14 -39.56 35.29
N GLY A 3 16.02 -38.77 34.22
CA GLY A 3 15.78 -39.02 32.80
C GLY A 3 15.37 -37.70 32.11
N LYS A 4 15.48 -37.66 30.76
CA LYS A 4 14.80 -36.73 29.81
C LYS A 4 15.22 -35.25 29.85
N ASN A 5 15.47 -34.51 28.76
CA ASN A 5 14.94 -34.56 27.39
C ASN A 5 15.94 -34.00 26.36
N ALA A 6 15.91 -34.61 25.18
CA ALA A 6 16.44 -34.10 23.92
C ALA A 6 15.42 -33.16 23.23
N LYS A 7 15.92 -32.11 22.55
CA LYS A 7 15.29 -31.44 21.39
C LYS A 7 16.41 -30.94 20.46
N ILE A 8 16.70 -31.71 19.40
CA ILE A 8 16.35 -31.44 17.98
C ILE A 8 17.30 -30.43 17.33
N LEU A 9 18.31 -31.03 16.69
CA LEU A 9 19.19 -30.48 15.67
C LEU A 9 18.49 -30.75 14.31
N SER A 10 18.10 -29.71 13.59
CA SER A 10 17.56 -29.83 12.22
C SER A 10 18.14 -28.71 11.35
N GLY A 11 19.40 -28.90 10.97
CA GLY A 11 20.04 -28.20 9.86
C GLY A 11 20.65 -29.27 8.96
N LEU A 12 19.98 -29.65 7.88
CA LEU A 12 20.54 -30.40 6.75
C LEU A 12 19.44 -30.70 5.70
N ILE A 13 19.10 -29.73 4.84
CA ILE A 13 18.72 -30.02 3.44
C ILE A 13 19.18 -28.82 2.59
N ALA A 14 20.34 -28.94 1.95
CA ALA A 14 20.73 -28.18 0.77
C ALA A 14 22.03 -28.77 0.20
N ALA A 15 21.91 -29.84 -0.58
CA ALA A 15 22.88 -30.20 -1.61
C ALA A 15 22.36 -31.40 -2.41
N ILE A 16 21.95 -31.17 -3.66
CA ILE A 16 22.63 -31.70 -4.85
C ILE A 16 21.87 -31.17 -6.08
N SER A 17 22.64 -30.52 -6.95
CA SER A 17 22.26 -29.82 -8.17
C SER A 17 21.87 -30.74 -9.33
N THR A 18 21.10 -30.13 -10.22
CA THR A 18 20.64 -30.53 -11.56
C THR A 18 21.72 -31.05 -12.52
N VAL A 19 21.32 -32.01 -13.38
CA VAL A 19 21.87 -32.19 -14.73
C VAL A 19 20.69 -32.29 -15.71
N ASN A 20 20.48 -31.26 -16.52
CA ASN A 20 19.71 -31.31 -17.76
C ASN A 20 20.72 -31.15 -18.90
N LEU A 21 20.72 -32.09 -19.85
CA LEU A 21 21.42 -31.99 -21.13
C LEU A 21 20.51 -32.61 -22.19
N MET A 22 19.95 -31.77 -23.06
CA MET A 22 19.39 -32.20 -24.34
C MET A 22 20.45 -32.01 -25.44
N GLY A 23 20.79 -33.10 -26.12
CA GLY A 23 20.68 -33.18 -27.57
C GLY A 23 21.72 -32.48 -28.45
N SER A 24 22.99 -32.87 -28.37
CA SER A 24 23.81 -33.07 -29.56
C SER A 24 24.16 -34.57 -29.66
N SER A 25 24.14 -35.07 -30.90
CA SER A 25 24.46 -36.43 -31.38
C SER A 25 24.87 -37.50 -30.35
N VAL A 26 24.07 -38.56 -30.30
CA VAL A 26 24.18 -39.77 -29.47
C VAL A 26 25.59 -40.40 -29.53
N VAL A 27 26.39 -40.15 -28.49
CA VAL A 27 27.38 -41.11 -28.00
C VAL A 27 26.69 -41.86 -26.87
N ARG A 28 26.42 -43.16 -27.06
CA ARG A 28 25.92 -44.04 -25.99
C ARG A 28 26.99 -44.10 -24.90
N ALA A 29 26.84 -43.28 -23.86
CA ALA A 29 27.44 -43.55 -22.57
C ALA A 29 26.71 -44.76 -21.98
N ASP A 30 27.45 -45.79 -21.57
CA ASP A 30 26.92 -46.89 -20.76
C ASP A 30 26.29 -46.27 -19.51
N VAL A 31 24.96 -46.31 -19.44
CA VAL A 31 24.22 -45.83 -18.28
C VAL A 31 24.38 -46.90 -17.20
N ASP A 32 25.10 -46.58 -16.12
CA ASP A 32 25.29 -47.51 -15.01
C ASP A 32 23.95 -47.79 -14.33
N VAL A 33 23.43 -49.00 -14.56
CA VAL A 33 22.17 -49.49 -14.00
C VAL A 33 22.21 -49.51 -12.47
N ASN A 34 23.40 -49.69 -11.86
CA ASN A 34 23.54 -49.68 -10.40
C ASN A 34 23.30 -48.28 -9.83
N ASP A 35 23.84 -47.24 -10.46
CA ASP A 35 23.60 -45.84 -10.06
C ASP A 35 22.13 -45.44 -10.20
N LEU A 36 21.47 -45.88 -11.29
CA LEU A 36 20.03 -45.68 -11.46
C LEU A 36 19.21 -46.41 -10.40
N TYR A 37 19.61 -47.64 -10.05
CA TYR A 37 18.95 -48.41 -8.99
C TYR A 37 19.12 -47.75 -7.62
N ASP A 38 20.33 -47.31 -7.27
CA ASP A 38 20.61 -46.62 -6.01
C ASP A 38 19.80 -45.34 -5.86
N LYS A 39 19.69 -44.54 -6.94
CA LYS A 39 18.85 -43.34 -6.96
C LYS A 39 17.37 -43.67 -6.78
N ALA A 40 16.87 -44.69 -7.50
CA ALA A 40 15.49 -45.12 -7.37
C ALA A 40 15.17 -45.69 -5.98
N TYR A 41 16.09 -46.47 -5.41
CA TYR A 41 15.97 -47.03 -4.06
C TYR A 41 15.96 -45.94 -2.99
N ARG A 42 16.93 -45.01 -3.00
CA ARG A 42 16.99 -43.90 -2.04
C ARG A 42 15.75 -43.01 -2.10
N ALA A 43 15.31 -42.64 -3.30
CA ALA A 43 14.09 -41.84 -3.46
C ALA A 43 12.84 -42.60 -2.94
N THR A 44 12.80 -43.93 -3.12
CA THR A 44 11.73 -44.78 -2.59
C THR A 44 11.73 -44.84 -1.06
N GLU A 45 12.91 -44.93 -0.43
CA GLU A 45 13.03 -44.89 1.04
C GLU A 45 12.65 -43.52 1.61
N ILE A 46 13.04 -42.43 0.95
CA ILE A 46 12.58 -41.07 1.29
C ILE A 46 11.05 -40.99 1.22
N ALA A 47 10.45 -41.49 0.14
CA ALA A 47 8.99 -41.50 -0.02
C ALA A 47 8.27 -42.31 1.06
N LYS A 48 8.84 -43.44 1.53
CA LYS A 48 8.29 -44.23 2.64
C LYS A 48 8.32 -43.49 3.97
N ASN A 49 9.36 -42.69 4.19
CA ASN A 49 9.52 -41.91 5.41
C ASN A 49 8.62 -40.67 5.40
N ASP A 50 8.67 -39.89 4.32
CA ASP A 50 8.00 -38.59 4.24
C ASP A 50 6.51 -38.72 3.90
N LYS A 51 6.13 -39.77 3.15
CA LYS A 51 4.74 -40.09 2.76
C LYS A 51 4.03 -38.92 2.06
N THR A 52 4.78 -38.09 1.34
CA THR A 52 4.27 -36.93 0.60
C THR A 52 4.14 -37.23 -0.89
N GLN A 53 3.24 -36.55 -1.59
CA GLN A 53 3.11 -36.73 -3.04
C GLN A 53 4.38 -36.31 -3.80
N SER A 54 5.09 -35.29 -3.32
CA SER A 54 6.34 -34.80 -3.93
C SER A 54 7.45 -35.86 -3.92
N SER A 55 7.68 -36.50 -2.77
CA SER A 55 8.67 -37.58 -2.64
C SER A 55 8.29 -38.82 -3.47
N ILE A 56 6.99 -39.14 -3.56
CA ILE A 56 6.49 -40.23 -4.41
C ILE A 56 6.71 -39.91 -5.91
N ASN A 57 6.46 -38.67 -6.34
CA ASN A 57 6.69 -38.25 -7.74
C ASN A 57 8.18 -38.37 -8.11
N GLU A 58 9.07 -37.96 -7.22
CA GLU A 58 10.52 -38.10 -7.42
C GLU A 58 10.95 -39.57 -7.48
N ALA A 59 10.43 -40.41 -6.59
CA ALA A 59 10.68 -41.85 -6.62
C ALA A 59 10.19 -42.48 -7.93
N ARG A 60 8.97 -42.16 -8.39
CA ARG A 60 8.43 -42.65 -9.68
C ARG A 60 9.24 -42.16 -10.88
N LYS A 61 9.76 -40.93 -10.86
CA LYS A 61 10.65 -40.42 -11.91
C LYS A 61 11.93 -41.26 -12.00
N ASN A 62 12.58 -41.52 -10.85
CA ASN A 62 13.80 -42.34 -10.83
C ASN A 62 13.54 -43.81 -11.19
N ILE A 63 12.42 -44.37 -10.76
CA ILE A 63 11.99 -45.73 -11.15
C ILE A 63 11.74 -45.82 -12.67
N ARG A 64 11.14 -44.79 -13.30
CA ARG A 64 10.96 -44.75 -14.76
C ARG A 64 12.29 -44.71 -15.50
N ASN A 65 13.26 -43.94 -15.02
CA ASN A 65 14.61 -43.93 -15.59
C ASN A 65 15.26 -45.33 -15.52
N LEU A 66 15.15 -46.00 -14.37
CA LEU A 66 15.61 -47.37 -14.19
C LEU A 66 14.86 -48.36 -15.11
N ASN A 67 13.54 -48.23 -15.24
CA ASN A 67 12.71 -49.06 -16.09
C ASN A 67 13.11 -48.95 -17.58
N ASN A 68 13.40 -47.73 -18.03
CA ASN A 68 13.85 -47.47 -19.40
C ASN A 68 15.24 -48.07 -19.67
N ALA A 69 16.16 -48.00 -18.70
CA ALA A 69 17.48 -48.63 -18.80
C ALA A 69 17.41 -50.17 -18.82
N LEU A 70 16.42 -50.75 -18.14
CA LEU A 70 16.21 -52.21 -18.05
C LEU A 70 15.24 -52.78 -19.10
N LYS A 71 14.89 -52.02 -20.14
CA LYS A 71 13.85 -52.41 -21.12
C LYS A 71 14.09 -53.79 -21.77
N ASP A 72 15.36 -54.15 -21.99
CA ASP A 72 15.78 -55.38 -22.67
C ASP A 72 16.08 -56.55 -21.68
N ASN A 73 15.94 -56.33 -20.36
CA ASN A 73 16.19 -57.33 -19.33
C ASN A 73 14.97 -57.54 -18.41
N GLU A 74 14.03 -58.36 -18.88
CA GLU A 74 12.72 -58.55 -18.26
C GLU A 74 12.79 -59.06 -16.82
N LYS A 75 13.72 -59.97 -16.52
CA LYS A 75 13.86 -60.59 -15.20
C LYS A 75 14.31 -59.57 -14.15
N LEU A 76 15.36 -58.80 -14.45
CA LEU A 76 15.85 -57.72 -13.57
C LEU A 76 14.85 -56.57 -13.45
N ARG A 77 14.17 -56.21 -14.55
CA ARG A 77 13.11 -55.20 -14.54
C ARG A 77 11.98 -55.60 -13.58
N LYS A 78 11.46 -56.84 -13.70
CA LYS A 78 10.41 -57.34 -12.79
C LYS A 78 10.85 -57.34 -11.33
N GLN A 79 12.10 -57.70 -11.04
CA GLN A 79 12.60 -57.78 -9.68
C GLN A 79 12.85 -56.39 -9.06
N LEU A 80 13.53 -55.48 -9.76
CA LEU A 80 13.96 -54.20 -9.20
C LEU A 80 12.86 -53.13 -9.31
N VAL A 81 12.35 -52.89 -10.53
CA VAL A 81 11.29 -51.89 -10.77
C VAL A 81 9.99 -52.34 -10.12
N GLY A 82 9.65 -53.63 -10.23
CA GLY A 82 8.44 -54.19 -9.61
C GLY A 82 8.42 -54.05 -8.09
N THR A 83 9.55 -54.32 -7.41
CA THR A 83 9.64 -54.19 -5.95
C THR A 83 9.55 -52.73 -5.50
N LEU A 84 10.29 -51.82 -6.17
CA LEU A 84 10.28 -50.40 -5.81
C LEU A 84 8.90 -49.78 -6.07
N SER A 85 8.30 -50.03 -7.23
CA SER A 85 6.95 -49.54 -7.57
C SER A 85 5.89 -50.09 -6.61
N GLY A 86 5.92 -51.40 -6.34
CA GLY A 86 4.98 -52.04 -5.41
C GLY A 86 5.07 -51.52 -3.98
N SER A 87 6.21 -50.93 -3.59
CA SER A 87 6.36 -50.28 -2.28
C SER A 87 5.81 -48.85 -2.22
N LEU A 88 5.67 -48.18 -3.37
CA LEU A 88 5.08 -46.84 -3.48
C LEU A 88 3.55 -46.88 -3.65
N ASP A 89 3.01 -47.93 -4.26
CA ASP A 89 1.57 -48.05 -4.54
C ASP A 89 0.68 -47.90 -3.30
N PRO A 90 0.97 -48.52 -2.13
CA PRO A 90 0.18 -48.31 -0.92
C PRO A 90 0.23 -46.86 -0.40
N LEU A 91 1.34 -46.16 -0.60
CA LEU A 91 1.51 -44.76 -0.18
C LEU A 91 0.68 -43.84 -1.07
N GLN A 92 0.77 -44.04 -2.39
CA GLN A 92 -0.03 -43.31 -3.38
C GLN A 92 -1.52 -43.58 -3.18
N HIS A 93 -1.91 -44.84 -2.94
CA HIS A 93 -3.29 -45.21 -2.67
C HIS A 93 -3.84 -44.50 -1.43
N LYS A 94 -3.05 -44.39 -0.36
CA LYS A 94 -3.47 -43.66 0.84
C LYS A 94 -3.76 -42.19 0.55
N LEU A 95 -2.89 -41.51 -0.22
CA LEU A 95 -3.11 -40.10 -0.59
C LEU A 95 -4.37 -39.94 -1.46
N PHE A 96 -4.66 -40.89 -2.35
CA PHE A 96 -5.92 -40.90 -3.06
C PHE A 96 -7.10 -41.09 -2.10
N VAL A 97 -7.06 -42.04 -1.17
CA VAL A 97 -8.13 -42.21 -0.17
C VAL A 97 -8.36 -40.94 0.64
N ASP A 98 -7.29 -40.27 1.08
CA ASP A 98 -7.36 -39.03 1.84
C ASP A 98 -8.00 -37.91 1.00
N PHE A 99 -7.62 -37.79 -0.28
CA PHE A 99 -8.21 -36.84 -1.22
C PHE A 99 -9.71 -37.13 -1.50
N TYR A 100 -10.05 -38.38 -1.81
CA TYR A 100 -11.44 -38.79 -2.06
C TYR A 100 -12.30 -38.64 -0.79
N GLY A 101 -11.74 -38.82 0.40
CA GLY A 101 -12.44 -38.56 1.67
C GLY A 101 -12.78 -37.08 1.91
N ILE A 102 -12.08 -36.16 1.24
CA ILE A 102 -12.44 -34.73 1.25
C ILE A 102 -13.65 -34.50 0.35
N LEU A 103 -13.70 -35.09 -0.85
CA LEU A 103 -14.75 -34.84 -1.84
C LEU A 103 -16.04 -35.64 -1.62
N TYR A 104 -15.93 -36.87 -1.13
CA TYR A 104 -17.03 -37.83 -1.08
C TYR A 104 -17.42 -38.19 0.35
N LYS A 105 -18.70 -38.55 0.52
CA LYS A 105 -19.23 -39.17 1.73
C LYS A 105 -18.82 -40.66 1.76
N LYS A 106 -18.98 -41.31 2.91
CA LYS A 106 -18.64 -42.74 3.08
C LYS A 106 -19.43 -43.69 2.17
N ASP A 107 -20.59 -43.25 1.68
CA ASP A 107 -21.45 -43.99 0.74
C ASP A 107 -21.04 -43.81 -0.74
N GLY A 108 -19.98 -43.05 -1.01
CA GLY A 108 -19.49 -42.78 -2.37
C GLY A 108 -20.19 -41.62 -3.09
N SER A 109 -21.18 -40.98 -2.47
CA SER A 109 -21.80 -39.76 -3.02
C SER A 109 -20.93 -38.53 -2.79
N ILE A 110 -20.97 -37.56 -3.72
CA ILE A 110 -20.23 -36.30 -3.56
C ILE A 110 -20.84 -35.49 -2.39
N LYS A 111 -20.00 -34.79 -1.62
CA LYS A 111 -20.52 -33.90 -0.56
C LYS A 111 -21.40 -32.81 -1.17
N GLU A 112 -22.37 -32.33 -0.39
CA GLU A 112 -23.27 -31.26 -0.80
C GLU A 112 -22.69 -29.87 -0.57
N ALA A 113 -21.78 -29.73 0.40
CA ALA A 113 -21.07 -28.51 0.71
C ALA A 113 -19.66 -28.82 1.24
N MET A 114 -18.75 -27.87 1.10
CA MET A 114 -17.38 -27.97 1.56
C MET A 114 -16.88 -26.61 2.03
N ILE A 115 -16.24 -26.53 3.20
CA ILE A 115 -15.65 -25.28 3.70
C ILE A 115 -14.39 -24.91 2.92
N GLN A 116 -13.99 -23.64 2.95
CA GLN A 116 -12.87 -23.16 2.14
C GLN A 116 -11.53 -23.86 2.47
N ASP A 117 -11.30 -24.22 3.73
CA ASP A 117 -10.09 -24.92 4.16
C ASP A 117 -9.98 -26.33 3.54
N ASP A 118 -11.09 -27.04 3.43
CA ASP A 118 -11.14 -28.36 2.78
C ASP A 118 -10.95 -28.25 1.26
N ILE A 119 -11.50 -27.19 0.64
CA ILE A 119 -11.28 -26.89 -0.79
C ILE A 119 -9.80 -26.62 -1.05
N ASN A 120 -9.16 -25.80 -0.21
CA ASN A 120 -7.73 -25.52 -0.30
C ASN A 120 -6.91 -26.81 -0.19
N LYS A 121 -7.23 -27.66 0.79
CA LYS A 121 -6.56 -28.96 0.99
C LYS A 121 -6.76 -29.91 -0.20
N ALA A 122 -7.96 -29.95 -0.78
CA ALA A 122 -8.24 -30.71 -2.00
C ALA A 122 -7.41 -30.20 -3.19
N ARG A 123 -7.26 -28.88 -3.32
CA ARG A 123 -6.40 -28.26 -4.35
C ARG A 123 -4.92 -28.59 -4.16
N GLU A 124 -4.43 -28.59 -2.93
CA GLU A 124 -3.06 -29.03 -2.62
C GLU A 124 -2.80 -30.47 -3.11
N TYR A 125 -3.75 -31.38 -2.87
CA TYR A 125 -3.66 -32.76 -3.39
C TYR A 125 -3.64 -32.82 -4.91
N VAL A 126 -4.57 -32.15 -5.60
CA VAL A 126 -4.62 -32.15 -7.06
C VAL A 126 -3.35 -31.57 -7.68
N ASN A 127 -2.84 -30.46 -7.14
CA ASN A 127 -1.57 -29.86 -7.58
C ASN A 127 -0.39 -30.82 -7.35
N GLY A 128 -0.38 -31.54 -6.22
CA GLY A 128 0.61 -32.59 -5.96
C GLY A 128 0.51 -33.74 -6.97
N PHE A 129 -0.71 -34.21 -7.27
CA PHE A 129 -0.94 -35.31 -8.20
C PHE A 129 -0.57 -34.95 -9.64
N ALA A 130 -0.66 -33.68 -10.03
CA ALA A 130 -0.31 -33.19 -11.36
C ALA A 130 1.18 -33.38 -11.71
N GLY A 131 2.05 -33.54 -10.72
CA GLY A 131 3.46 -33.88 -10.93
C GLY A 131 3.72 -35.32 -11.39
N CYS A 132 2.68 -36.14 -11.51
CA CYS A 132 2.72 -37.53 -11.98
C CYS A 132 2.00 -37.62 -13.33
N GLU A 133 2.70 -38.05 -14.37
CA GLU A 133 2.20 -38.04 -15.76
C GLU A 133 1.00 -38.98 -15.92
N GLU A 134 1.01 -40.09 -15.19
CA GLU A 134 -0.04 -41.10 -15.11
C GLU A 134 -1.36 -40.52 -14.56
N ASN A 135 -1.32 -39.41 -13.82
CA ASN A 135 -2.50 -38.77 -13.26
C ASN A 135 -3.10 -37.68 -14.15
N SER A 136 -2.41 -37.28 -15.22
CA SER A 136 -2.79 -36.14 -16.09
C SER A 136 -4.24 -36.20 -16.59
N TYR A 137 -4.73 -37.41 -16.90
CA TYR A 137 -6.12 -37.66 -17.32
C TYR A 137 -7.17 -37.32 -16.25
N TYR A 138 -6.83 -37.47 -14.96
CA TYR A 138 -7.75 -37.26 -13.85
C TYR A 138 -7.74 -35.84 -13.30
N ILE A 139 -6.65 -35.08 -13.49
CA ILE A 139 -6.48 -33.71 -12.96
C ILE A 139 -7.62 -32.79 -13.39
N GLY A 140 -8.05 -32.88 -14.66
CA GLY A 140 -9.15 -32.06 -15.19
C GLY A 140 -10.47 -32.36 -14.48
N ALA A 141 -10.81 -33.65 -14.30
CA ALA A 141 -12.02 -34.07 -13.62
C ALA A 141 -12.03 -33.69 -12.14
N TRP A 142 -10.92 -33.90 -11.44
CA TRP A 142 -10.77 -33.52 -10.03
C TRP A 142 -10.84 -32.00 -9.82
N SER A 143 -10.18 -31.24 -10.70
CA SER A 143 -10.26 -29.78 -10.66
C SER A 143 -11.68 -29.29 -10.85
N SER A 144 -12.39 -29.83 -11.85
CA SER A 144 -13.78 -29.46 -12.12
C SER A 144 -14.72 -29.79 -10.94
N ALA A 145 -14.51 -30.93 -10.28
CA ALA A 145 -15.29 -31.29 -9.09
C ALA A 145 -15.07 -30.32 -7.91
N ILE A 146 -13.82 -29.88 -7.70
CA ILE A 146 -13.49 -28.89 -6.66
C ILE A 146 -14.04 -27.51 -7.02
N ASP A 147 -13.96 -27.11 -8.29
CA ASP A 147 -14.47 -25.81 -8.77
C ASP A 147 -15.97 -25.66 -8.54
N LYS A 148 -16.72 -26.75 -8.59
CA LYS A 148 -18.14 -26.73 -8.25
C LYS A 148 -18.38 -26.25 -6.81
N PHE A 149 -17.66 -26.83 -5.83
CA PHE A 149 -17.75 -26.39 -4.43
C PHE A 149 -17.30 -24.95 -4.24
N GLN A 150 -16.22 -24.55 -4.90
CA GLN A 150 -15.72 -23.18 -4.85
C GLN A 150 -16.74 -22.18 -5.41
N GLY A 151 -17.37 -22.52 -6.55
CA GLY A 151 -18.42 -21.73 -7.17
C GLY A 151 -19.66 -21.60 -6.28
N ASP A 152 -20.08 -22.69 -5.63
CA ASP A 152 -21.21 -22.71 -4.71
C ASP A 152 -20.97 -21.80 -3.49
N ASN A 153 -19.77 -21.88 -2.88
CA ASN A 153 -19.42 -20.99 -1.75
C ASN A 153 -19.39 -19.52 -2.16
N ILE A 154 -18.83 -19.20 -3.33
CA ILE A 154 -18.81 -17.82 -3.85
C ILE A 154 -20.24 -17.31 -4.09
N ASN A 155 -21.11 -18.14 -4.66
CA ASN A 155 -22.51 -17.80 -4.86
C ASN A 155 -23.23 -17.56 -3.53
N GLN A 156 -22.97 -18.37 -2.50
CA GLN A 156 -23.49 -18.12 -1.16
C GLN A 156 -22.99 -16.79 -0.58
N GLY A 157 -21.69 -16.49 -0.70
CA GLY A 157 -21.12 -15.21 -0.27
C GLY A 157 -21.76 -14.01 -0.98
N LYS A 158 -21.98 -14.12 -2.30
CA LYS A 158 -22.69 -13.11 -3.10
C LYS A 158 -24.13 -12.94 -2.63
N LEU A 159 -24.87 -14.02 -2.44
CA LEU A 159 -26.26 -13.98 -1.98
C LEU A 159 -26.37 -13.36 -0.58
N ALA A 160 -25.46 -13.71 0.33
CA ALA A 160 -25.42 -13.14 1.67
C ALA A 160 -25.13 -11.63 1.64
N LEU A 161 -24.17 -11.19 0.81
CA LEU A 161 -23.88 -9.77 0.60
C LEU A 161 -25.07 -9.01 0.01
N GLU A 162 -25.72 -9.54 -1.03
CA GLU A 162 -26.88 -8.90 -1.65
C GLU A 162 -28.08 -8.85 -0.70
N LYS A 163 -28.28 -9.89 0.12
CA LYS A 163 -29.29 -9.89 1.19
C LYS A 163 -28.97 -8.80 2.22
N ALA A 164 -27.72 -8.73 2.69
CA ALA A 164 -27.26 -7.70 3.63
C ALA A 164 -27.44 -6.28 3.08
N LYS A 165 -27.11 -6.05 1.80
CA LYS A 165 -27.34 -4.76 1.11
C LYS A 165 -28.82 -4.39 1.06
N LYS A 166 -29.68 -5.36 0.78
CA LYS A 166 -31.13 -5.16 0.64
C LYS A 166 -31.80 -4.90 1.99
N THR A 167 -31.48 -5.67 3.02
CA THR A 167 -32.14 -5.57 4.33
C THR A 167 -31.52 -4.54 5.24
N LYS A 168 -30.20 -4.29 5.10
CA LYS A 168 -29.39 -3.47 6.00
C LYS A 168 -29.50 -3.88 7.48
N ASN A 169 -29.96 -5.10 7.76
CA ASN A 169 -30.10 -5.61 9.12
C ASN A 169 -28.73 -6.08 9.63
N LYS A 170 -28.41 -5.76 10.90
CA LYS A 170 -27.18 -6.19 11.57
C LYS A 170 -26.97 -7.71 11.56
N GLU A 171 -28.05 -8.49 11.68
CA GLU A 171 -27.97 -9.95 11.69
C GLU A 171 -27.59 -10.52 10.32
N ASP A 172 -28.17 -9.98 9.23
CA ASP A 172 -27.82 -10.38 7.86
C ASP A 172 -26.38 -9.95 7.49
N ILE A 173 -25.93 -8.80 7.98
CA ILE A 173 -24.55 -8.32 7.81
C ILE A 173 -23.57 -9.24 8.54
N ALA A 174 -23.88 -9.65 9.77
CA ALA A 174 -23.05 -10.58 10.54
C ALA A 174 -22.95 -11.95 9.84
N ILE A 175 -24.06 -12.46 9.28
CA ILE A 175 -24.06 -13.69 8.49
C ILE A 175 -23.17 -13.55 7.25
N ALA A 176 -23.30 -12.44 6.50
CA ALA A 176 -22.45 -12.17 5.34
C ALA A 176 -20.96 -12.08 5.70
N ARG A 177 -20.65 -11.49 6.87
CA ARG A 177 -19.28 -11.39 7.40
C ARG A 177 -18.68 -12.76 7.70
N VAL A 178 -19.44 -13.66 8.31
CA VAL A 178 -19.00 -15.04 8.59
C VAL A 178 -18.70 -15.79 7.29
N VAL A 179 -19.58 -15.70 6.29
CA VAL A 179 -19.38 -16.38 5.00
C VAL A 179 -18.18 -15.83 4.24
N LEU A 180 -17.99 -14.50 4.21
CA LEU A 180 -16.85 -13.87 3.55
C LEU A 180 -15.53 -14.17 4.26
N ASN A 181 -15.50 -14.25 5.59
CA ASN A 181 -14.29 -14.61 6.33
C ASN A 181 -13.79 -16.03 6.01
N ASP A 182 -14.70 -16.97 5.75
CA ASP A 182 -14.29 -18.31 5.29
C ASP A 182 -13.74 -18.26 3.86
N LEU A 183 -14.39 -17.53 2.95
CA LEU A 183 -13.95 -17.34 1.56
C LEU A 183 -12.63 -16.58 1.43
N LEU A 184 -12.32 -15.64 2.32
CA LEU A 184 -11.05 -14.90 2.32
C LEU A 184 -9.82 -15.80 2.55
N LYS A 185 -10.03 -17.05 2.98
CA LYS A 185 -8.96 -18.05 3.13
C LYS A 185 -8.53 -18.69 1.81
N ILE A 186 -9.09 -18.33 0.65
CA ILE A 186 -8.68 -18.87 -0.67
C ILE A 186 -7.15 -18.70 -0.86
N LYS A 187 -6.45 -19.80 -1.21
CA LYS A 187 -4.99 -19.80 -1.43
C LYS A 187 -4.54 -20.02 -2.87
N HIS A 188 -5.32 -20.75 -3.67
CA HIS A 188 -4.87 -21.29 -4.96
C HIS A 188 -5.59 -20.70 -6.18
N ASN A 189 -6.29 -19.56 -6.01
CA ASN A 189 -6.99 -18.87 -7.09
C ASN A 189 -7.01 -17.35 -6.83
N ASP A 190 -6.03 -16.63 -7.39
CA ASP A 190 -5.84 -15.20 -7.16
C ASP A 190 -6.97 -14.34 -7.73
N ASP A 191 -7.57 -14.74 -8.85
CA ASP A 191 -8.68 -14.01 -9.46
C ASP A 191 -9.95 -14.09 -8.59
N MET A 192 -10.25 -15.28 -8.06
CA MET A 192 -11.35 -15.43 -7.11
C MET A 192 -11.08 -14.67 -5.81
N LYS A 193 -9.84 -14.68 -5.32
CA LYS A 193 -9.45 -13.91 -4.14
C LYS A 193 -9.75 -12.41 -4.33
N LYS A 194 -9.39 -11.83 -5.48
CA LYS A 194 -9.71 -10.43 -5.81
C LYS A 194 -11.22 -10.15 -5.83
N VAL A 195 -12.03 -11.09 -6.34
CA VAL A 195 -13.50 -10.97 -6.34
C VAL A 195 -14.03 -10.94 -4.91
N ILE A 196 -13.52 -11.81 -4.03
CA ILE A 196 -13.92 -11.88 -2.62
C ILE A 196 -13.44 -10.65 -1.84
N GLU A 197 -12.23 -10.15 -2.09
CA GLU A 197 -11.74 -8.87 -1.54
C GLU A 197 -12.65 -7.70 -1.97
N GLY A 198 -13.17 -7.74 -3.19
CA GLY A 198 -14.19 -6.78 -3.66
C GLY A 198 -15.54 -6.90 -2.91
N PHE A 199 -15.95 -8.11 -2.53
CA PHE A 199 -17.15 -8.33 -1.69
C PHE A 199 -16.92 -7.85 -0.26
N ASP A 200 -15.75 -8.14 0.30
CA ASP A 200 -15.31 -7.71 1.62
C ASP A 200 -15.29 -6.18 1.75
N PHE A 201 -14.73 -5.49 0.75
CA PHE A 201 -14.74 -4.04 0.69
C PHE A 201 -16.17 -3.47 0.70
N ARG A 202 -17.08 -4.05 -0.10
CA ARG A 202 -18.49 -3.62 -0.17
C ARG A 202 -19.24 -3.91 1.12
N LEU A 203 -18.98 -5.05 1.79
CA LEU A 203 -19.59 -5.34 3.09
C LEU A 203 -19.06 -4.38 4.15
N SER A 204 -17.77 -4.07 4.13
CA SER A 204 -17.16 -3.09 5.05
C SER A 204 -17.72 -1.68 4.83
N GLN A 205 -17.99 -1.28 3.59
CA GLN A 205 -18.74 -0.04 3.31
C GLN A 205 -20.15 -0.08 3.89
N LEU A 206 -20.86 -1.20 3.75
CA LEU A 206 -22.21 -1.37 4.31
C LEU A 206 -22.20 -1.39 5.84
N GLU A 207 -21.19 -1.99 6.46
CA GLU A 207 -20.96 -1.94 7.90
C GLU A 207 -20.68 -0.51 8.37
N ASN A 208 -19.93 0.27 7.60
CA ASN A 208 -19.67 1.69 7.88
C ASN A 208 -20.93 2.55 7.69
N GLU A 209 -21.77 2.27 6.68
CA GLU A 209 -23.06 2.92 6.48
C GLU A 209 -24.08 2.57 7.58
N ASN A 210 -24.13 1.31 8.00
CA ASN A 210 -24.99 0.85 9.11
C ASN A 210 -24.41 1.19 10.50
N ASN A 211 -23.15 1.64 10.54
CA ASN A 211 -22.51 2.24 11.70
C ASN A 211 -22.65 3.77 11.74
N SER A 212 -23.35 4.39 10.78
CA SER A 212 -23.78 5.79 10.93
C SER A 212 -24.66 5.91 12.18
N VAL A 213 -24.26 6.78 13.10
CA VAL A 213 -24.71 6.81 14.50
C VAL A 213 -26.23 6.77 14.64
N GLN A 214 -26.79 5.61 14.98
CA GLN A 214 -28.19 5.51 15.41
C GLN A 214 -28.26 5.63 16.94
N GLY A 215 -28.76 6.77 17.40
CA GLY A 215 -29.00 7.08 18.80
C GLY A 215 -28.26 8.35 19.19
N VAL A 216 -28.96 9.48 19.10
CA VAL A 216 -28.55 10.76 19.66
C VAL A 216 -29.50 11.06 20.80
N SER A 217 -29.00 11.29 22.00
CA SER A 217 -29.83 11.70 23.14
C SER A 217 -29.36 13.04 23.68
N LEU A 218 -30.31 13.92 23.93
CA LEU A 218 -30.05 15.23 24.53
C LEU A 218 -30.39 15.21 26.04
N ARG A 219 -29.48 15.72 26.86
CA ARG A 219 -29.77 15.98 28.28
C ARG A 219 -29.20 17.32 28.74
N ALA A 220 -29.79 17.91 29.76
CA ALA A 220 -29.19 19.02 30.48
C ALA A 220 -28.16 18.46 31.46
N ALA A 221 -26.90 18.87 31.30
CA ALA A 221 -25.78 18.43 32.13
C ALA A 221 -25.26 19.54 33.05
N GLY A 222 -25.84 20.74 32.97
CA GLY A 222 -25.44 21.88 33.79
C GLY A 222 -26.29 23.12 33.56
N GLU A 223 -26.07 24.18 34.32
CA GLU A 223 -26.85 25.43 34.27
C GLU A 223 -26.76 26.15 32.91
N ARG A 224 -25.73 25.83 32.11
CA ARG A 224 -25.51 26.37 30.76
C ARG A 224 -25.16 25.28 29.75
N ILE A 225 -25.24 24.01 30.16
CA ILE A 225 -24.64 22.89 29.44
C ILE A 225 -25.71 21.94 28.99
N LEU A 226 -25.76 21.72 27.67
CA LEU A 226 -26.47 20.63 27.06
C LEU A 226 -25.48 19.58 26.60
N GLU A 227 -25.75 18.32 26.91
CA GLU A 227 -24.93 17.20 26.48
C GLU A 227 -25.69 16.42 25.42
N VAL A 228 -25.02 16.21 24.28
CA VAL A 228 -25.49 15.36 23.19
C VAL A 228 -24.65 14.10 23.20
N LYS A 229 -25.28 12.98 23.56
CA LYS A 229 -24.63 11.69 23.56
C LYS A 229 -24.96 10.93 22.28
N PHE A 230 -23.92 10.41 21.65
CA PHE A 230 -23.96 9.57 20.47
C PHE A 230 -23.86 8.12 20.93
N SER A 231 -24.60 7.22 20.31
CA SER A 231 -24.55 5.78 20.63
C SER A 231 -23.21 5.13 20.27
N LYS A 232 -22.37 5.82 19.48
CA LYS A 232 -21.01 5.46 19.10
C LYS A 232 -20.14 6.70 18.92
N ALA A 233 -18.83 6.54 19.03
CA ALA A 233 -17.84 7.55 18.74
C ALA A 233 -17.99 8.14 17.33
N VAL A 234 -17.90 9.45 17.21
CA VAL A 234 -17.89 10.18 15.94
C VAL A 234 -16.47 10.22 15.38
N GLU A 235 -16.27 9.71 14.17
CA GLU A 235 -14.93 9.65 13.55
C GLU A 235 -14.32 11.05 13.33
N ASP A 236 -15.09 11.95 12.72
CA ASP A 236 -14.70 13.30 12.35
C ASP A 236 -15.65 14.34 12.97
N THR A 237 -15.30 14.83 14.14
CA THR A 237 -16.11 15.78 14.91
C THR A 237 -16.24 17.15 14.24
N ALA A 238 -15.37 17.51 13.29
CA ALA A 238 -15.44 18.78 12.57
C ALA A 238 -16.58 18.84 11.55
N LYS A 239 -17.10 17.67 11.14
CA LYS A 239 -18.24 17.55 10.23
C LYS A 239 -19.59 17.56 10.92
N VAL A 240 -19.62 17.56 12.26
CA VAL A 240 -20.87 17.60 13.03
C VAL A 240 -21.29 19.05 13.24
N SER A 241 -22.57 19.35 13.00
CA SER A 241 -23.17 20.65 13.32
C SER A 241 -24.37 20.49 14.28
N PHE A 242 -24.53 21.47 15.17
CA PHE A 242 -25.60 21.49 16.17
C PHE A 242 -26.42 22.78 16.02
N GLN A 243 -27.74 22.64 16.03
CA GLN A 243 -28.65 23.77 16.15
C GLN A 243 -29.55 23.57 17.36
N ILE A 244 -29.40 24.45 18.36
CA ILE A 244 -30.20 24.43 19.58
C ILE A 244 -31.36 25.41 19.46
N LYS A 245 -32.55 24.99 19.90
CA LYS A 245 -33.71 25.86 20.07
C LYS A 245 -34.25 25.75 21.49
N LYS A 246 -34.77 26.85 22.02
CA LYS A 246 -35.74 26.82 23.12
C LYS A 246 -37.10 27.00 22.49
N GLU A 247 -37.95 25.99 22.59
CA GLU A 247 -39.23 25.94 21.87
C GLU A 247 -38.99 26.15 20.35
N ASN A 248 -39.31 27.33 19.81
CA ASN A 248 -39.11 27.66 18.39
C ASN A 248 -38.00 28.71 18.13
N ILE A 249 -37.33 29.19 19.18
CA ILE A 249 -36.31 30.25 19.06
C ILE A 249 -34.92 29.63 19.02
N LYS A 250 -34.18 29.89 17.93
CA LYS A 250 -32.78 29.46 17.79
C LYS A 250 -31.90 30.15 18.83
N LEU A 251 -31.08 29.37 19.54
CA LEU A 251 -30.10 29.86 20.49
C LEU A 251 -28.69 29.84 19.90
N ASN A 252 -27.86 30.79 20.33
CA ASN A 252 -26.44 30.79 20.01
C ASN A 252 -25.68 29.84 20.92
N THR A 253 -24.68 29.14 20.38
CA THR A 253 -23.74 28.30 21.14
C THR A 253 -22.44 29.06 21.35
N ARG A 254 -21.89 29.01 22.56
CA ARG A 254 -20.59 29.62 22.88
C ARG A 254 -19.44 28.71 22.45
N GLU A 255 -19.53 27.44 22.79
CA GLU A 255 -18.48 26.45 22.54
C GLU A 255 -19.10 25.05 22.45
N ILE A 256 -18.45 24.18 21.66
CA ILE A 256 -18.77 22.75 21.58
C ILE A 256 -17.48 21.98 21.85
N GLN A 257 -17.49 21.15 22.89
CA GLN A 257 -16.36 20.33 23.29
C GLN A 257 -16.70 18.85 23.13
N TRP A 258 -15.72 18.05 22.69
CA TRP A 258 -15.88 16.61 22.56
C TRP A 258 -15.06 15.89 23.63
N ASN A 259 -15.60 14.80 24.17
CA ASN A 259 -14.83 13.92 25.03
C ASN A 259 -13.80 13.12 24.22
N GLN A 260 -12.84 12.48 24.89
CA GLN A 260 -11.78 11.70 24.23
C GLN A 260 -12.34 10.51 23.42
N GLY A 261 -13.46 9.94 23.88
CA GLY A 261 -14.19 8.87 23.18
C GLY A 261 -14.94 9.34 21.94
N LYS A 262 -15.06 10.66 21.72
CA LYS A 262 -15.83 11.31 20.63
C LYS A 262 -17.29 10.86 20.55
N ASP A 263 -17.84 10.27 21.59
CA ASP A 263 -19.23 9.79 21.69
C ASP A 263 -20.12 10.74 22.50
N VAL A 264 -19.55 11.82 23.05
CA VAL A 264 -20.27 12.86 23.77
C VAL A 264 -19.80 14.24 23.33
N ALA A 265 -20.75 15.09 22.92
CA ALA A 265 -20.54 16.50 22.68
C ALA A 265 -21.18 17.35 23.78
N THR A 266 -20.38 18.22 24.39
CA THR A 266 -20.78 19.18 25.41
C THR A 266 -20.98 20.54 24.76
N ILE A 267 -22.22 21.02 24.76
CA ILE A 267 -22.62 22.29 24.17
C ILE A 267 -22.80 23.32 25.28
N VAL A 268 -21.98 24.37 25.25
CA VAL A 268 -22.01 25.46 26.23
C VAL A 268 -22.78 26.63 25.65
N LEU A 269 -23.85 27.06 26.34
CA LEU A 269 -24.65 28.20 25.96
C LEU A 269 -24.16 29.50 26.65
N PRO A 270 -24.31 30.67 26.01
CA PRO A 270 -23.93 31.95 26.59
C PRO A 270 -24.86 32.39 27.73
N GLN A 271 -26.06 31.84 27.85
CA GLN A 271 -27.07 32.17 28.86
C GLN A 271 -27.44 30.96 29.71
N VAL A 272 -27.89 31.20 30.95
CA VAL A 272 -28.38 30.13 31.86
C VAL A 272 -29.66 29.52 31.28
N LEU A 273 -29.76 28.19 31.35
CA LEU A 273 -30.95 27.45 30.96
C LEU A 273 -32.12 27.81 31.90
N GLN A 274 -33.23 28.23 31.31
CA GLN A 274 -34.46 28.54 32.03
C GLN A 274 -35.44 27.36 31.93
N ASP A 275 -36.50 27.39 32.74
CA ASP A 275 -37.62 26.46 32.58
C ASP A 275 -38.11 26.46 31.11
N GLY A 276 -38.26 25.26 30.54
CA GLY A 276 -38.78 25.07 29.18
C GLY A 276 -38.25 23.83 28.48
N ILE A 277 -38.73 23.62 27.25
CA ILE A 277 -38.28 22.53 26.38
C ILE A 277 -37.19 23.05 25.44
N TYR A 278 -36.06 22.36 25.43
CA TYR A 278 -34.95 22.63 24.52
C TYR A 278 -34.84 21.50 23.52
N SER A 279 -34.72 21.86 22.23
CA SER A 279 -34.53 20.90 21.15
C SER A 279 -33.15 21.05 20.52
N CYS A 280 -32.56 19.93 20.10
CA CYS A 280 -31.30 19.90 19.36
C CYS A 280 -31.50 19.20 18.01
N PHE A 281 -31.05 19.89 16.96
CA PHE A 281 -30.88 19.33 15.64
C PHE A 281 -29.40 19.03 15.42
N VAL A 282 -29.09 17.82 14.96
CA VAL A 282 -27.72 17.35 14.74
C VAL A 282 -27.56 16.88 13.31
N SER A 283 -26.54 17.38 12.61
CA SER A 283 -26.16 16.90 11.28
C SER A 283 -24.68 16.51 11.21
N TYR A 284 -24.33 15.63 10.29
CA TYR A 284 -22.95 15.24 9.96
C TYR A 284 -22.74 15.34 8.46
N ALA A 285 -21.82 16.19 8.01
CA ALA A 285 -21.53 16.43 6.58
C ALA A 285 -22.83 16.61 5.76
N ASP A 286 -23.70 17.50 6.22
CA ASP A 286 -25.00 17.84 5.63
C ASP A 286 -26.08 16.73 5.68
N LYS A 287 -25.81 15.60 6.33
CA LYS A 287 -26.80 14.54 6.61
C LYS A 287 -27.41 14.71 8.00
N GLU A 288 -28.74 14.76 8.07
CA GLU A 288 -29.48 14.80 9.33
C GLU A 288 -29.24 13.51 10.15
N LEU A 289 -28.74 13.66 11.37
CA LEU A 289 -28.52 12.56 12.32
C LEU A 289 -29.65 12.44 13.35
N ALA A 290 -30.18 13.57 13.78
CA ALA A 290 -31.31 13.65 14.69
C ALA A 290 -32.04 14.99 14.54
N LYS A 291 -33.37 14.93 14.62
CA LYS A 291 -34.25 16.08 14.45
C LYS A 291 -35.11 16.25 15.69
N ASP A 292 -34.97 17.41 16.32
CA ASP A 292 -35.75 17.86 17.47
C ASP A 292 -35.67 16.89 18.67
N GLU A 293 -34.45 16.41 18.99
CA GLU A 293 -34.22 15.71 20.26
C GLU A 293 -34.46 16.67 21.42
N ASN A 294 -35.41 16.34 22.29
CA ASN A 294 -35.94 17.27 23.28
C ASN A 294 -35.49 16.93 24.70
N VAL A 295 -35.18 17.97 25.47
CA VAL A 295 -34.99 17.88 26.92
C VAL A 295 -35.84 18.92 27.63
N VAL A 296 -36.54 18.48 28.68
CA VAL A 296 -37.22 19.39 29.61
C VAL A 296 -36.19 19.89 30.61
N VAL A 297 -35.91 21.20 30.58
CA VAL A 297 -34.98 21.83 31.51
C VAL A 297 -35.76 22.54 32.60
N LYS A 298 -35.28 22.42 33.84
CA LYS A 298 -35.74 23.20 34.98
C LYS A 298 -34.65 24.19 35.41
N ALA A 299 -35.03 25.32 35.96
CA ALA A 299 -34.12 26.33 36.49
C ALA A 299 -33.21 25.71 37.54
N ALA A 300 -31.94 26.08 37.52
CA ALA A 300 -30.95 25.57 38.47
C ALA A 300 -31.39 25.87 39.92
N LYS A 301 -31.38 24.85 40.76
CA LYS A 301 -31.68 24.91 42.20
C LYS A 301 -30.59 24.15 42.95
N ILE A 302 -30.27 24.63 44.14
CA ILE A 302 -29.32 23.95 45.03
C ILE A 302 -29.92 22.61 45.44
N SER A 303 -29.17 21.53 45.26
CA SER A 303 -29.61 20.16 45.54
C SER A 303 -28.86 19.53 46.71
N LYS A 304 -27.59 19.91 46.91
CA LYS A 304 -26.71 19.32 47.92
C LYS A 304 -25.73 20.34 48.48
N ILE A 305 -25.48 20.24 49.79
CA ILE A 305 -24.41 20.95 50.50
C ILE A 305 -23.57 19.86 51.15
N ASP A 306 -22.27 19.82 50.88
CA ASP A 306 -21.37 18.79 51.37
C ASP A 306 -20.08 19.41 51.92
N PHE A 307 -19.49 18.77 52.91
CA PHE A 307 -18.19 19.17 53.45
C PHE A 307 -17.14 18.19 52.94
N LEU A 308 -16.05 18.70 52.37
CA LEU A 308 -15.08 17.85 51.65
C LEU A 308 -14.08 17.13 52.58
N ASN A 309 -14.00 17.56 53.84
CA ASN A 309 -13.10 17.01 54.84
C ASN A 309 -13.78 16.93 56.22
N ASP A 310 -13.09 16.34 57.21
CA ASP A 310 -13.51 16.22 58.61
C ASP A 310 -12.54 16.94 59.57
N TYR A 311 -11.69 17.81 59.05
CA TYR A 311 -10.74 18.62 59.80
C TYR A 311 -10.81 20.11 59.41
N ALA A 312 -10.35 20.99 60.30
CA ALA A 312 -10.22 22.43 60.06
C ALA A 312 -8.77 22.86 60.34
N VAL A 313 -8.12 23.45 59.35
CA VAL A 313 -6.68 23.76 59.37
C VAL A 313 -6.46 25.17 59.91
N VAL A 314 -5.65 25.30 60.96
CA VAL A 314 -5.17 26.61 61.46
C VAL A 314 -4.23 27.25 60.43
N LYS A 315 -4.56 28.46 59.94
CA LYS A 315 -3.75 29.15 58.92
C LYS A 315 -2.66 30.06 59.49
N ASP A 316 -2.85 30.63 60.68
CA ASP A 316 -1.82 31.44 61.36
C ASP A 316 -1.29 30.72 62.60
N SER A 317 -0.02 30.34 62.55
CA SER A 317 0.70 29.72 63.67
C SER A 317 2.07 30.38 63.83
N THR A 318 2.09 31.66 64.20
CA THR A 318 3.22 32.19 64.98
C THR A 318 2.83 32.21 66.46
N PRO A 319 3.40 31.36 67.33
CA PRO A 319 2.90 31.11 68.67
C PRO A 319 3.12 32.23 69.71
N THR A 320 3.57 33.44 69.33
CA THR A 320 4.22 34.35 70.31
C THR A 320 3.60 35.73 70.45
N THR A 321 2.46 36.03 69.82
CA THR A 321 1.74 37.27 70.11
C THR A 321 0.25 37.06 69.93
N PRO A 322 -0.60 37.30 70.95
CA PRO A 322 -2.05 37.29 70.74
C PRO A 322 -2.38 38.36 69.70
N SER A 323 -2.79 37.93 68.51
CA SER A 323 -3.28 38.85 67.50
C SER A 323 -4.58 39.46 68.04
N ILE A 324 -4.65 40.79 68.04
CA ILE A 324 -5.88 41.54 68.34
C ILE A 324 -7.01 41.17 67.35
N ASP A 325 -6.61 40.54 66.24
CA ASP A 325 -7.46 40.01 65.19
C ASP A 325 -7.94 38.57 65.42
N GLY A 326 -7.47 37.79 66.38
CA GLY A 326 -7.93 36.40 66.56
C GLY A 326 -7.37 35.38 65.55
N GLN A 327 -7.65 34.08 65.75
CA GLN A 327 -7.07 32.96 64.99
C GLN A 327 -8.01 32.46 63.89
N LEU A 328 -7.44 32.13 62.72
CA LEU A 328 -8.15 31.68 61.53
C LEU A 328 -8.02 30.17 61.34
N VAL A 329 -9.15 29.47 61.26
CA VAL A 329 -9.21 28.09 60.76
C VAL A 329 -9.95 28.03 59.43
N THR A 330 -9.54 27.11 58.58
CA THR A 330 -10.14 26.90 57.26
C THR A 330 -10.57 25.45 57.07
N THR A 331 -11.74 25.27 56.46
CA THR A 331 -12.26 23.97 56.06
C THR A 331 -12.85 24.04 54.66
N MET A 332 -13.22 22.90 54.07
CA MET A 332 -13.69 22.84 52.69
C MET A 332 -15.15 22.40 52.59
N MET A 333 -15.91 23.16 51.81
CA MET A 333 -17.32 22.89 51.50
C MET A 333 -17.55 22.94 50.00
N ARG A 334 -18.48 22.12 49.52
CA ARG A 334 -18.97 22.11 48.15
C ARG A 334 -20.50 22.19 48.14
N ILE A 335 -21.03 23.08 47.33
CA ILE A 335 -22.46 23.25 47.09
C ILE A 335 -22.74 22.85 45.65
N GLU A 336 -23.67 21.94 45.46
CA GLU A 336 -24.03 21.42 44.14
C GLU A 336 -25.46 21.81 43.76
N ASN A 337 -25.67 22.12 42.48
CA ASN A 337 -27.01 22.22 41.91
C ASN A 337 -27.59 20.82 41.59
N GLN A 338 -28.82 20.74 41.09
CA GLN A 338 -29.46 19.46 40.72
C GLN A 338 -28.76 18.69 39.58
N TYR A 339 -27.80 19.33 38.92
CA TYR A 339 -27.00 18.75 37.83
C TYR A 339 -25.64 18.24 38.31
N GLY A 340 -25.33 18.36 39.62
CA GLY A 340 -24.05 17.94 40.21
C GLY A 340 -22.89 18.92 39.99
N GLU A 341 -23.15 20.09 39.42
CA GLU A 341 -22.14 21.14 39.23
C GLU A 341 -21.83 21.85 40.54
N ASP A 342 -20.55 22.09 40.80
CA ASP A 342 -20.11 22.94 41.91
C ASP A 342 -20.50 24.40 41.63
N ILE A 343 -21.36 24.95 42.48
CA ILE A 343 -21.83 26.33 42.42
C ILE A 343 -21.31 27.16 43.60
N THR A 344 -20.39 26.63 44.41
CA THR A 344 -19.92 27.27 45.67
C THR A 344 -19.36 28.68 45.45
N GLY A 345 -18.68 28.94 44.33
CA GLY A 345 -18.17 30.27 43.99
C GLY A 345 -19.21 31.27 43.47
N ARG A 346 -20.46 30.83 43.24
CA ARG A 346 -21.54 31.60 42.58
C ARG A 346 -22.78 31.77 43.46
N ILE A 347 -22.77 31.23 44.67
CA ILE A 347 -23.92 31.33 45.58
C ILE A 347 -24.08 32.76 46.11
N ASN A 348 -25.32 33.12 46.41
CA ASN A 348 -25.61 34.32 47.17
C ASN A 348 -25.58 33.97 48.67
N LEU A 349 -24.61 34.50 49.41
CA LEU A 349 -24.41 34.18 50.82
C LEU A 349 -25.59 34.58 51.71
N SER A 350 -26.42 35.54 51.31
CA SER A 350 -27.64 35.91 52.06
C SER A 350 -28.69 34.81 52.12
N ASP A 351 -28.63 33.86 51.18
CA ASP A 351 -29.57 32.73 51.11
C ASP A 351 -29.19 31.62 52.10
N PHE A 352 -28.06 31.79 52.82
CA PHE A 352 -27.52 30.81 53.74
C PHE A 352 -27.44 31.35 55.17
N THR A 353 -27.78 30.51 56.13
CA THR A 353 -27.43 30.72 57.53
C THR A 353 -26.35 29.74 57.91
N ILE A 354 -25.19 30.26 58.27
CA ILE A 354 -24.04 29.46 58.67
C ILE A 354 -23.71 29.75 60.12
N SER A 355 -23.77 28.72 60.94
CA SER A 355 -23.40 28.78 62.35
C SER A 355 -22.24 27.83 62.63
N CYS A 356 -21.43 28.20 63.60
CA CYS A 356 -20.31 27.38 64.07
C CYS A 356 -20.35 27.28 65.60
N SER A 357 -19.88 26.16 66.14
CA SER A 357 -19.86 25.91 67.59
C SER A 357 -18.85 26.77 68.35
N ALA A 358 -17.85 27.32 67.64
CA ALA A 358 -16.85 28.26 68.16
C ALA A 358 -16.38 29.20 67.03
N GLY A 359 -16.17 30.47 67.35
CA GLY A 359 -15.86 31.55 66.40
C GLY A 359 -17.04 32.03 65.57
N LYS A 360 -16.73 32.77 64.50
CA LYS A 360 -17.69 33.22 63.47
C LYS A 360 -17.11 32.98 62.09
N VAL A 361 -17.95 32.57 61.14
CA VAL A 361 -17.54 32.49 59.73
C VAL A 361 -17.15 33.90 59.28
N SER A 362 -15.90 34.08 58.89
CA SER A 362 -15.36 35.36 58.45
C SER A 362 -15.49 35.55 56.94
N SER A 363 -15.39 34.47 56.17
CA SER A 363 -15.55 34.50 54.71
C SER A 363 -15.75 33.11 54.14
N ILE A 364 -16.34 33.07 52.95
CA ILE A 364 -16.32 31.90 52.07
C ILE A 364 -15.75 32.37 50.74
N VAL A 365 -14.61 31.80 50.35
CA VAL A 365 -13.94 32.12 49.09
C VAL A 365 -13.66 30.83 48.36
N GLY A 366 -14.29 30.67 47.18
CA GLY A 366 -14.34 29.38 46.50
C GLY A 366 -14.92 28.31 47.41
N ASN A 367 -14.21 27.18 47.56
CA ASN A 367 -14.65 26.07 48.39
C ASN A 367 -14.16 26.18 49.84
N THR A 368 -13.45 27.25 50.19
CA THR A 368 -12.86 27.42 51.53
C THR A 368 -13.79 28.23 52.43
N VAL A 369 -14.21 27.61 53.53
CA VAL A 369 -14.91 28.28 54.62
C VAL A 369 -13.87 28.71 55.65
N SER A 370 -13.79 30.01 55.91
CA SER A 370 -12.88 30.60 56.88
C SER A 370 -13.63 30.99 58.13
N ILE A 371 -13.15 30.55 59.30
CA ILE A 371 -13.78 30.79 60.59
C ILE A 371 -12.75 31.45 61.49
N LYS A 372 -13.17 32.58 62.07
CA LYS A 372 -12.33 33.46 62.88
C LYS A 372 -12.91 33.49 64.29
N ASP A 373 -12.08 33.16 65.28
CA ASP A 373 -12.41 33.31 66.69
C ASP A 373 -11.40 34.25 67.34
N ILE A 374 -11.88 35.04 68.30
CA ILE A 374 -11.02 35.87 69.15
C ILE A 374 -10.21 35.01 70.13
N ASN A 375 -10.67 33.78 70.39
CA ASN A 375 -9.98 32.78 71.19
C ASN A 375 -9.10 31.86 70.32
N GLU A 376 -8.10 31.24 70.93
CA GLU A 376 -7.23 30.27 70.24
C GLU A 376 -7.95 28.93 69.99
N TYR A 377 -7.93 28.48 68.74
CA TYR A 377 -8.31 27.14 68.33
C TYR A 377 -7.20 26.15 68.68
N LYS A 378 -7.42 25.36 69.74
CA LYS A 378 -6.49 24.29 70.13
C LYS A 378 -6.55 23.14 69.13
N VAL A 379 -5.39 22.71 68.63
CA VAL A 379 -5.25 21.48 67.82
C VAL A 379 -5.86 20.29 68.59
N GLY A 380 -6.68 19.49 67.92
CA GLY A 380 -7.44 18.37 68.49
C GLY A 380 -8.84 18.72 69.01
N SER A 381 -9.18 20.01 69.15
CA SER A 381 -10.53 20.45 69.52
C SER A 381 -11.56 20.17 68.41
N LYS A 382 -12.85 20.18 68.76
CA LYS A 382 -13.96 19.93 67.83
C LYS A 382 -14.67 21.23 67.48
N LEU A 383 -14.87 21.44 66.18
CA LEU A 383 -15.58 22.58 65.61
C LEU A 383 -16.72 22.07 64.75
N THR A 384 -17.97 22.31 65.13
CA THR A 384 -19.14 21.94 64.32
C THR A 384 -19.58 23.13 63.48
N ILE A 385 -19.77 22.92 62.18
CA ILE A 385 -20.34 23.92 61.27
C ILE A 385 -21.68 23.39 60.79
N THR A 386 -22.71 24.25 60.86
CA THR A 386 -24.03 23.99 60.31
C THR A 386 -24.32 25.04 59.24
N VAL A 387 -24.73 24.58 58.07
CA VAL A 387 -25.10 25.40 56.91
C VAL A 387 -26.55 25.10 56.56
N ILE A 388 -27.38 26.13 56.54
CA ILE A 388 -28.80 26.05 56.19
C ILE A 388 -29.01 26.91 54.96
N HIS A 389 -29.46 26.33 53.85
CA HIS A 389 -29.94 27.10 52.70
C HIS A 389 -31.42 27.44 52.90
N GLN A 390 -31.70 28.71 53.21
CA GLN A 390 -33.02 29.20 53.62
C GLN A 390 -34.12 28.94 52.57
N PRO A 391 -33.89 29.20 51.25
CA PRO A 391 -34.94 29.00 50.25
C PRO A 391 -35.36 27.55 50.00
N SER A 392 -34.45 26.56 50.18
CA SER A 392 -34.78 25.15 49.93
C SER A 392 -34.89 24.30 51.19
N GLY A 393 -34.53 24.84 52.35
CA GLY A 393 -34.53 24.12 53.63
C GLY A 393 -33.44 23.04 53.75
N LEU A 394 -32.47 22.99 52.83
CA LEU A 394 -31.36 22.04 52.91
C LEU A 394 -30.46 22.38 54.09
N VAL A 395 -30.18 21.37 54.92
CA VAL A 395 -29.30 21.49 56.09
C VAL A 395 -28.12 20.53 55.94
N ALA A 396 -26.91 21.05 56.04
CA ALA A 396 -25.70 20.25 56.20
C ALA A 396 -25.03 20.62 57.51
N ASN A 397 -24.66 19.63 58.31
CA ASN A 397 -23.84 19.84 59.50
C ASN A 397 -22.67 18.86 59.50
N ARG A 398 -21.51 19.31 59.96
CA ARG A 398 -20.34 18.44 60.16
C ARG A 398 -19.49 18.93 61.31
N THR A 399 -18.96 17.99 62.08
CA THR A 399 -18.01 18.25 63.15
C THR A 399 -16.60 17.99 62.65
N PHE A 400 -15.76 19.02 62.70
CA PHE A 400 -14.37 19.03 62.27
C PHE A 400 -13.43 18.89 63.46
N THR A 401 -12.31 18.20 63.28
CA THR A 401 -11.19 18.25 64.22
C THR A 401 -10.25 19.38 63.82
N VAL A 402 -9.91 20.30 64.72
CA VAL A 402 -8.92 21.34 64.44
C VAL A 402 -7.54 20.70 64.30
N VAL A 403 -6.84 20.96 63.20
CA VAL A 403 -5.49 20.42 62.91
C VAL A 403 -4.52 21.55 62.58
N GLY A 404 -3.21 21.28 62.73
CA GLY A 404 -2.13 22.19 62.35
C GLY A 404 -1.94 22.30 60.84
N GLN A 405 -0.95 23.08 60.39
CA GLN A 405 -0.62 23.20 58.96
C GLN A 405 -0.14 21.84 58.36
N PRO A 406 -0.54 21.50 57.12
CA PRO A 406 -0.21 20.23 56.48
C PRO A 406 1.29 20.03 56.29
N THR A 407 1.78 18.86 56.72
CA THR A 407 3.11 18.36 56.34
C THR A 407 3.05 17.44 55.12
N LEU A 408 4.14 17.37 54.34
CA LEU A 408 4.21 16.51 53.15
C LEU A 408 4.36 15.04 53.54
N ARG A 409 3.56 14.15 52.94
CA ARG A 409 3.51 12.71 53.29
C ARG A 409 4.10 11.77 52.25
N SER A 410 3.83 12.00 50.96
CA SER A 410 4.27 11.07 49.92
C SER A 410 4.64 11.75 48.61
N ILE A 411 5.61 11.17 47.92
CA ILE A 411 6.06 11.55 46.59
C ILE A 411 5.97 10.31 45.70
N VAL A 412 5.43 10.45 44.49
CA VAL A 412 5.41 9.39 43.47
C VAL A 412 5.96 9.96 42.17
N LEU A 413 6.98 9.28 41.62
CA LEU A 413 7.54 9.57 40.30
C LEU A 413 6.95 8.60 39.27
N GLY A 414 6.46 9.13 38.15
CA GLY A 414 5.96 8.34 37.03
C GLY A 414 7.07 7.91 36.06
N ASP A 415 6.66 7.23 34.99
CA ASP A 415 7.56 6.87 33.89
C ASP A 415 8.03 8.10 33.10
N VAL A 416 9.25 8.04 32.56
CA VAL A 416 9.76 9.11 31.69
C VAL A 416 8.86 9.26 30.47
N LYS A 417 8.59 10.51 30.10
CA LYS A 417 7.86 10.89 28.89
C LYS A 417 8.68 11.85 28.06
N SER A 418 8.31 12.04 26.78
CA SER A 418 8.92 13.05 25.91
C SER A 418 7.85 13.94 25.28
N THR A 419 8.18 15.22 25.10
CA THR A 419 7.40 16.16 24.29
C THR A 419 7.58 15.93 22.78
N ASP A 420 8.60 15.18 22.36
CA ASP A 420 8.76 14.73 20.97
C ASP A 420 7.91 13.48 20.73
N SER A 421 6.91 13.60 19.85
CA SER A 421 5.99 12.51 19.52
C SER A 421 6.69 11.30 18.90
N LYS A 422 7.88 11.46 18.33
CA LYS A 422 8.68 10.36 17.78
C LYS A 422 9.44 9.57 18.84
N LEU A 423 9.62 10.13 20.03
CA LEU A 423 10.39 9.56 21.15
C LEU A 423 9.50 9.09 22.30
N ASN A 424 8.31 9.68 22.47
CA ASN A 424 7.43 9.37 23.58
C ASN A 424 6.98 7.90 23.59
N GLY A 425 7.15 7.21 24.73
CA GLY A 425 6.81 5.79 24.89
C GLY A 425 7.76 4.80 24.20
N LYS A 426 8.90 5.27 23.66
CA LYS A 426 9.93 4.42 23.07
C LYS A 426 11.11 4.20 24.01
N GLU A 427 11.92 3.20 23.68
CA GLU A 427 13.24 3.01 24.31
C GLU A 427 14.10 4.27 24.14
N ILE A 428 14.92 4.54 25.16
CA ILE A 428 15.77 5.72 25.20
C ILE A 428 17.18 5.29 24.80
N TYR A 429 17.71 5.87 23.72
CA TYR A 429 19.08 5.61 23.28
C TYR A 429 20.03 6.71 23.74
N LEU A 430 21.31 6.36 23.84
CA LEU A 430 22.38 7.29 24.19
C LEU A 430 22.36 8.56 23.33
N SER A 431 22.16 8.40 22.02
CA SER A 431 22.05 9.53 21.08
C SER A 431 20.95 10.52 21.47
N ASP A 432 19.80 10.02 21.92
CA ASP A 432 18.66 10.86 22.30
C ASP A 432 18.96 11.66 23.56
N MET A 433 19.57 11.03 24.57
CA MET A 433 19.94 11.73 25.80
C MET A 433 21.07 12.76 25.61
N LYS A 434 21.95 12.59 24.62
CA LYS A 434 23.02 13.55 24.34
C LYS A 434 22.51 14.87 23.75
N GLU A 435 21.59 14.79 22.79
CA GLU A 435 21.16 15.96 22.00
C GLU A 435 19.74 16.43 22.31
N LYS A 436 18.87 15.52 22.77
CA LYS A 436 17.43 15.74 22.95
C LYS A 436 16.94 15.41 24.37
N GLY A 437 17.86 15.24 25.32
CA GLY A 437 17.56 15.01 26.74
C GLY A 437 16.58 16.04 27.32
N SER A 438 16.64 17.29 26.87
CA SER A 438 15.73 18.36 27.29
C SER A 438 14.27 18.21 26.85
N THR A 439 13.97 17.26 25.96
CA THR A 439 12.59 16.95 25.55
C THR A 439 11.92 15.97 26.52
N TYR A 440 12.69 15.31 27.39
CA TYR A 440 12.19 14.32 28.34
C TYR A 440 11.82 14.95 29.69
N TYR A 441 10.81 14.38 30.34
CA TYR A 441 10.31 14.79 31.65
C TYR A 441 9.77 13.60 32.46
N ILE A 442 9.75 13.75 33.79
CA ILE A 442 9.23 12.76 34.74
C ILE A 442 7.98 13.35 35.42
N PRO A 443 6.78 12.80 35.19
CA PRO A 443 5.58 13.19 35.91
C PRO A 443 5.71 12.96 37.41
N LEU A 444 5.15 13.86 38.21
CA LEU A 444 5.27 13.89 39.66
C LEU A 444 3.88 14.05 40.30
N THR A 445 3.61 13.25 41.34
CA THR A 445 2.44 13.40 42.22
C THR A 445 2.92 13.49 43.67
N VAL A 446 2.52 14.54 44.38
CA VAL A 446 2.92 14.79 45.78
C VAL A 446 1.68 15.03 46.61
N ASN A 447 1.55 14.29 47.73
CA ASN A 447 0.42 14.41 48.65
C ASN A 447 0.88 14.92 50.02
N ASP A 448 0.06 15.78 50.62
CA ASP A 448 0.16 16.13 52.03
C ASP A 448 -0.31 14.99 52.95
N GLU A 449 -0.16 15.16 54.26
CA GLU A 449 -0.57 14.18 55.29
C GLU A 449 -2.06 13.86 55.30
N TYR A 450 -2.87 14.76 54.73
CA TYR A 450 -4.31 14.65 54.61
C TYR A 450 -4.78 14.13 53.24
N GLY A 451 -3.85 13.82 52.33
CA GLY A 451 -4.14 13.24 51.02
C GLY A 451 -4.45 14.24 49.90
N ASN A 452 -4.20 15.53 50.10
CA ASN A 452 -4.37 16.54 49.05
C ASN A 452 -3.14 16.59 48.14
N GLU A 453 -3.35 16.66 46.82
CA GLU A 453 -2.27 16.85 45.83
C GLU A 453 -1.76 18.29 45.85
N LEU A 454 -0.43 18.46 45.88
CA LEU A 454 0.22 19.77 45.85
C LEU A 454 0.44 20.26 44.41
N SER A 455 0.28 21.57 44.21
CA SER A 455 0.50 22.26 42.93
C SER A 455 1.99 22.58 42.67
N GLU A 456 2.36 22.95 41.43
CA GLU A 456 3.72 23.34 41.06
C GLU A 456 4.31 24.43 41.99
N ASP A 457 3.49 25.42 42.36
CA ASP A 457 3.93 26.55 43.20
C ASP A 457 4.30 26.12 44.62
N GLU A 458 3.71 25.03 45.10
CA GLU A 458 3.94 24.46 46.43
C GLU A 458 5.13 23.48 46.44
N LEU A 459 5.66 23.12 45.26
CA LEU A 459 6.76 22.17 45.09
C LEU A 459 8.14 22.84 44.92
N ARG A 460 8.27 24.08 45.38
CA ARG A 460 9.53 24.83 45.38
C ARG A 460 10.47 24.23 46.44
N ASN A 461 11.75 24.01 46.09
CA ASN A 461 12.85 23.56 46.97
C ASN A 461 13.13 22.06 47.13
N PHE A 462 12.57 21.20 46.27
CA PHE A 462 12.92 19.78 46.26
C PHE A 462 14.34 19.57 45.71
N ASN A 463 15.11 18.68 46.33
CA ASN A 463 16.40 18.24 45.81
C ASN A 463 16.19 17.10 44.81
N VAL A 464 16.87 17.14 43.66
CA VAL A 464 16.89 16.03 42.70
C VAL A 464 18.31 15.53 42.53
N LEU A 465 18.48 14.21 42.64
CA LEU A 465 19.74 13.52 42.48
C LEU A 465 19.62 12.51 41.34
N SER A 466 20.71 12.33 40.63
CA SER A 466 20.88 11.28 39.63
C SER A 466 22.04 10.41 40.09
N SER A 467 21.87 9.09 40.05
CA SER A 467 22.97 8.16 40.36
C SER A 467 24.12 8.27 39.36
N ASN A 468 23.86 8.75 38.14
CA ASN A 468 24.88 9.08 37.14
C ASN A 468 24.34 10.12 36.13
N GLU A 469 24.78 11.38 36.27
CA GLU A 469 24.36 12.47 35.39
C GLU A 469 24.87 12.35 33.94
N ASN A 470 25.85 11.48 33.68
CA ASN A 470 26.25 11.16 32.31
C ASN A 470 25.26 10.20 31.63
N ILE A 471 24.40 9.49 32.36
CA ILE A 471 23.36 8.63 31.78
C ILE A 471 22.03 9.38 31.70
N VAL A 472 21.57 9.96 32.81
CA VAL A 472 20.37 10.82 32.84
C VAL A 472 20.65 12.04 33.70
N LYS A 473 20.50 13.23 33.12
CA LYS A 473 20.75 14.50 33.79
C LYS A 473 19.44 15.23 34.10
N PRO A 474 19.01 15.34 35.36
CA PRO A 474 17.86 16.14 35.72
C PRO A 474 18.19 17.64 35.65
N LYS A 475 17.22 18.46 35.22
CA LYS A 475 17.36 19.91 35.18
C LYS A 475 17.33 20.49 36.59
N LYS A 476 18.35 21.30 36.91
CA LYS A 476 18.53 21.89 38.24
C LYS A 476 18.65 23.41 38.16
N SER A 477 18.13 24.10 39.17
CA SER A 477 18.39 25.51 39.45
C SER A 477 18.83 25.65 40.90
N ASN A 478 20.03 26.17 41.15
CA ASN A 478 20.64 26.26 42.50
C ASN A 478 20.62 24.91 43.27
N GLY A 479 20.84 23.80 42.57
CA GLY A 479 20.81 22.45 43.15
C GLY A 479 19.41 21.87 43.42
N LYS A 480 18.34 22.62 43.11
CA LYS A 480 16.94 22.20 43.26
C LYS A 480 16.34 21.71 41.95
N ALA A 481 15.36 20.82 42.03
CA ALA A 481 14.60 20.34 40.88
C ALA A 481 13.86 21.50 40.20
N VAL A 482 13.92 21.56 38.86
CA VAL A 482 13.05 22.45 38.09
C VAL A 482 11.75 21.72 37.81
N VAL A 483 10.69 22.13 38.51
CA VAL A 483 9.34 21.57 38.35
C VAL A 483 8.53 22.50 37.46
N VAL A 484 7.81 21.93 36.49
CA VAL A 484 6.87 22.66 35.62
C VAL A 484 5.59 21.85 35.44
N THR A 485 4.49 22.51 35.12
CA THR A 485 3.24 21.83 34.79
C THR A 485 3.23 21.41 33.32
N LYS A 486 3.06 20.10 33.08
CA LYS A 486 2.77 19.50 31.76
C LYS A 486 1.59 18.55 31.91
N ASP A 487 0.69 18.52 30.95
CA ASP A 487 -0.50 17.64 30.99
C ASP A 487 -1.33 17.78 32.27
N LYS A 488 -1.43 19.02 32.81
CA LYS A 488 -2.10 19.36 34.08
C LYS A 488 -1.48 18.70 35.33
N LYS A 489 -0.24 18.18 35.25
CA LYS A 489 0.50 17.61 36.38
C LYS A 489 1.89 18.25 36.53
N PRO A 490 2.38 18.43 37.77
CA PRO A 490 3.77 18.80 38.01
C PRO A 490 4.72 17.74 37.42
N CYS A 491 5.83 18.19 36.83
CA CYS A 491 6.82 17.33 36.18
C CYS A 491 8.24 17.85 36.44
N ILE A 492 9.20 16.92 36.60
CA ILE A 492 10.63 17.24 36.64
C ILE A 492 11.17 17.23 35.21
N LEU A 493 11.87 18.28 34.81
CA LEU A 493 12.53 18.34 33.50
C LEU A 493 13.90 17.66 33.52
N LEU A 494 14.29 17.08 32.37
CA LEU A 494 15.64 16.57 32.13
C LEU A 494 16.45 17.56 31.26
N GLU A 495 17.75 17.31 31.15
CA GLU A 495 18.70 18.05 30.31
C GLU A 495 19.50 17.10 29.42
N ASN A 496 20.13 17.67 28.40
CA ASN A 496 21.10 17.00 27.57
C ASN A 496 22.33 16.57 28.40
N THR A 497 22.74 15.31 28.26
CA THR A 497 23.97 14.78 28.90
C THR A 497 25.24 15.28 28.19
N GLY A 498 25.11 15.74 26.94
CA GLY A 498 26.21 16.30 26.16
C GLY A 498 27.24 15.26 25.71
N ILE A 499 28.44 15.73 25.34
CA ILE A 499 29.48 14.88 24.72
C ILE A 499 29.89 13.67 25.55
N ASN A 500 29.87 13.80 26.89
CA ASN A 500 30.28 12.77 27.85
C ASN A 500 29.17 11.78 28.21
N GLY A 501 28.03 11.83 27.52
CA GLY A 501 26.92 10.92 27.79
C GLY A 501 27.33 9.44 27.72
N MET A 502 26.77 8.62 28.60
CA MET A 502 26.98 7.18 28.74
C MET A 502 25.65 6.42 28.65
N PHE A 503 25.68 5.17 28.21
CA PHE A 503 24.53 4.27 28.29
C PHE A 503 24.55 3.48 29.61
N GLY A 504 23.41 2.93 30.00
CA GLY A 504 23.24 2.13 31.21
C GLY A 504 21.96 2.50 31.97
N THR A 505 21.83 1.99 33.19
CA THR A 505 20.72 2.33 34.07
C THR A 505 21.11 3.41 35.06
N CYS A 506 20.26 4.42 35.20
CA CYS A 506 20.32 5.46 36.20
C CYS A 506 19.09 5.42 37.12
N VAL A 507 19.26 5.82 38.38
CA VAL A 507 18.17 6.07 39.33
C VAL A 507 18.09 7.57 39.59
N ILE A 508 16.92 8.15 39.36
CA ILE A 508 16.60 9.53 39.75
C ILE A 508 15.92 9.49 41.11
N THR A 509 16.41 10.29 42.05
CA THR A 509 15.85 10.41 43.40
C THR A 509 15.42 11.85 43.65
N LEU A 510 14.17 12.05 44.04
CA LEU A 510 13.64 13.33 44.48
C LEU A 510 13.48 13.32 46.00
N ILE A 511 13.91 14.38 46.68
CA ILE A 511 13.88 14.51 48.14
C ILE A 511 13.23 15.85 48.50
N SER A 512 12.16 15.82 49.29
CA SER A 512 11.49 17.03 49.80
C SER A 512 12.28 17.69 50.94
N PRO A 513 11.97 18.96 51.30
CA PRO A 513 12.59 19.63 52.44
C PRO A 513 12.42 18.91 53.79
N ASN A 514 11.34 18.15 53.98
CA ASN A 514 11.08 17.37 55.19
C ASN A 514 11.62 15.92 55.13
N GLY A 515 12.44 15.58 54.12
CA GLY A 515 13.16 14.32 54.04
C GLY A 515 12.39 13.13 53.44
N VAL A 516 11.16 13.34 52.95
CA VAL A 516 10.44 12.33 52.17
C VAL A 516 11.11 12.20 50.81
N ALA A 517 11.37 10.97 50.37
CA ALA A 517 12.05 10.70 49.12
C ALA A 517 11.30 9.69 48.24
N ALA A 518 11.42 9.86 46.93
CA ALA A 518 10.97 8.89 45.93
C ALA A 518 12.05 8.70 44.87
N ASN A 519 12.08 7.53 44.25
CA ASN A 519 13.01 7.23 43.18
C ASN A 519 12.33 6.58 41.98
N CYS A 520 12.91 6.76 40.80
CA CYS A 520 12.53 6.03 39.59
C CYS A 520 13.79 5.57 38.84
N LYS A 521 13.68 4.40 38.19
CA LYS A 521 14.76 3.78 37.42
C LYS A 521 14.57 4.08 35.93
N ILE A 522 15.60 4.60 35.28
CA ILE A 522 15.60 4.93 33.85
C ILE A 522 16.75 4.16 33.19
N THR A 523 16.46 3.49 32.08
CA THR A 523 17.47 2.74 31.31
C THR A 523 17.70 3.44 29.97
N VAL A 524 18.97 3.73 29.68
CA VAL A 524 19.45 4.29 28.42
C VAL A 524 20.28 3.23 27.71
N LEU A 525 19.91 2.88 26.48
CA LEU A 525 20.58 1.85 25.69
C LEU A 525 21.74 2.45 24.88
N ASP A 526 22.77 1.64 24.59
CA ASP A 526 23.79 2.02 23.62
C ASP A 526 23.16 2.10 22.21
N SER A 527 23.74 2.92 21.34
CA SER A 527 23.29 3.03 19.95
C SER A 527 23.26 1.65 19.28
N ALA A 528 22.18 1.35 18.56
CA ALA A 528 22.06 0.09 17.83
C ALA A 528 23.16 0.00 16.75
N LYS A 529 23.92 -1.10 16.77
CA LYS A 529 24.96 -1.46 15.80
C LYS A 529 24.56 -2.71 15.07
N VAL A 530 24.98 -2.85 13.82
CA VAL A 530 24.72 -4.09 13.06
C VAL A 530 25.56 -5.23 13.65
N ASP A 531 24.93 -6.31 14.11
CA ASP A 531 25.62 -7.50 14.63
C ASP A 531 25.77 -8.57 13.55
N VAL A 532 24.68 -8.86 12.83
CA VAL A 532 24.67 -9.85 11.74
C VAL A 532 24.24 -9.17 10.46
N PHE A 533 25.00 -9.40 9.39
CA PHE A 533 24.65 -9.01 8.03
C PHE A 533 24.92 -10.21 7.14
N THR A 534 23.85 -10.81 6.62
CA THR A 534 23.93 -12.03 5.80
C THR A 534 23.39 -11.73 4.42
N LEU A 535 24.18 -12.00 3.39
CA LEU A 535 23.75 -12.00 2.00
C LEU A 535 23.18 -13.38 1.64
N GLU A 536 22.17 -13.38 0.79
CA GLU A 536 21.54 -14.59 0.27
C GLU A 536 21.83 -14.76 -1.23
N GLN A 537 21.58 -15.96 -1.75
CA GLN A 537 21.70 -16.21 -3.18
C GLN A 537 20.56 -15.47 -3.91
N PRO A 538 20.86 -14.74 -5.00
CA PRO A 538 19.83 -14.09 -5.78
C PRO A 538 18.94 -15.14 -6.49
N TYR A 539 17.70 -14.77 -6.79
CA TYR A 539 16.70 -15.68 -7.39
C TYR A 539 16.95 -15.99 -8.86
N SER A 540 17.68 -15.12 -9.57
CA SER A 540 18.06 -15.31 -10.97
C SER A 540 19.55 -15.58 -11.11
N ASP A 541 19.94 -16.17 -12.24
CA ASP A 541 21.34 -16.35 -12.56
C ASP A 541 22.03 -15.00 -12.79
N LEU A 542 23.31 -14.90 -12.38
CA LEU A 542 24.13 -13.73 -12.58
C LEU A 542 24.72 -13.74 -14.00
N LYS A 543 24.19 -12.90 -14.89
CA LYS A 543 24.69 -12.72 -16.26
C LYS A 543 25.60 -11.48 -16.35
N ALA A 544 26.66 -11.55 -17.15
CA ALA A 544 27.64 -10.47 -17.30
C ALA A 544 26.99 -9.19 -17.83
N GLY A 545 27.29 -8.04 -17.22
CA GLY A 545 26.71 -6.75 -17.58
C GLY A 545 25.22 -6.57 -17.23
N CYS A 546 24.56 -7.60 -16.68
CA CYS A 546 23.18 -7.50 -16.19
C CYS A 546 23.16 -7.17 -14.69
N GLU A 547 22.24 -6.28 -14.30
CA GLU A 547 22.02 -5.94 -12.90
C GLU A 547 21.11 -6.97 -12.23
N ILE A 548 21.53 -7.47 -11.07
CA ILE A 548 20.74 -8.38 -10.23
C ILE A 548 20.56 -7.81 -8.83
N THR A 549 19.43 -8.13 -8.20
CA THR A 549 19.18 -7.77 -6.80
C THR A 549 19.76 -8.85 -5.89
N LEU A 550 20.55 -8.42 -4.91
CA LEU A 550 21.20 -9.27 -3.92
C LEU A 550 20.41 -9.21 -2.61
N PRO A 551 19.66 -10.28 -2.25
CA PRO A 551 18.90 -10.28 -1.02
C PRO A 551 19.82 -10.32 0.19
N PHE A 552 19.40 -9.68 1.28
CA PHE A 552 20.15 -9.67 2.53
C PHE A 552 19.22 -9.65 3.74
N ALA A 553 19.73 -10.12 4.87
CA ALA A 553 19.14 -10.00 6.19
C ALA A 553 20.14 -9.33 7.12
N ALA A 554 19.71 -8.28 7.82
CA ALA A 554 20.50 -7.59 8.81
C ALA A 554 19.76 -7.53 10.15
N VAL A 555 20.47 -7.80 11.26
CA VAL A 555 19.94 -7.63 12.62
C VAL A 555 20.95 -6.87 13.48
N ASN A 556 20.44 -6.05 14.40
CA ASN A 556 21.27 -5.36 15.38
C ASN A 556 21.66 -6.28 16.56
N GLN A 557 22.49 -5.78 17.47
CA GLN A 557 22.94 -6.52 18.66
C GLN A 557 21.83 -6.92 19.64
N TYR A 558 20.62 -6.39 19.45
CA TYR A 558 19.43 -6.68 20.27
C TYR A 558 18.44 -7.63 19.56
N GLY A 559 18.79 -8.14 18.36
CA GLY A 559 17.94 -9.05 17.59
C GLY A 559 16.83 -8.38 16.77
N LYS A 560 16.84 -7.04 16.66
CA LYS A 560 15.90 -6.30 15.80
C LYS A 560 16.38 -6.33 14.35
N THR A 561 15.48 -6.67 13.43
CA THR A 561 15.72 -6.59 11.98
C THR A 561 15.93 -5.16 11.52
N LEU A 562 16.92 -4.96 10.63
CA LEU A 562 17.24 -3.70 9.98
C LEU A 562 17.04 -3.88 8.47
N SER A 563 16.29 -2.98 7.83
CA SER A 563 16.00 -3.11 6.39
C SER A 563 15.87 -1.79 5.64
N THR A 564 15.91 -0.67 6.35
CA THR A 564 15.71 0.67 5.77
C THR A 564 17.03 1.40 5.59
N ALA A 565 17.08 2.34 4.64
CA ALA A 565 18.26 3.18 4.41
C ALA A 565 18.58 4.14 5.58
N ASP A 566 17.62 4.43 6.45
CA ASP A 566 17.84 5.20 7.68
C ASP A 566 18.56 4.36 8.75
N GLU A 567 18.35 3.03 8.75
CA GLU A 567 19.00 2.08 9.66
C GLU A 567 20.33 1.54 9.12
N LEU A 568 20.47 1.50 7.79
CA LEU A 568 21.61 0.94 7.06
C LEU A 568 22.12 1.98 6.05
N VAL A 569 22.83 2.98 6.54
CA VAL A 569 23.39 4.06 5.72
C VAL A 569 24.57 3.51 4.92
N VAL A 570 24.45 3.50 3.59
CA VAL A 570 25.47 2.93 2.69
C VAL A 570 26.37 4.00 2.09
N ASP A 571 27.68 3.77 2.18
CA ASP A 571 28.74 4.51 1.51
C ASP A 571 29.41 3.65 0.42
N GLY A 572 30.00 4.28 -0.60
CA GLY A 572 30.78 3.60 -1.65
C GLY A 572 29.95 3.06 -2.82
N ASN A 573 28.76 3.62 -3.06
CA ASN A 573 27.85 3.19 -4.12
C ASN A 573 28.51 3.24 -5.52
N GLY A 574 28.31 2.20 -6.33
CA GLY A 574 28.90 2.10 -7.68
C GLY A 574 30.37 1.70 -7.69
N THR A 575 30.85 1.05 -6.63
CA THR A 575 32.23 0.57 -6.53
C THR A 575 32.26 -0.92 -6.24
N SER A 576 33.46 -1.51 -6.18
CA SER A 576 33.65 -2.90 -5.72
C SER A 576 33.51 -3.06 -4.20
N CYS A 577 33.22 -1.99 -3.44
CA CYS A 577 33.10 -2.06 -1.99
C CYS A 577 32.03 -1.12 -1.44
N LEU A 578 31.02 -1.68 -0.79
CA LEU A 578 30.06 -0.92 0.02
C LEU A 578 30.47 -0.94 1.50
N ARG A 579 30.23 0.16 2.19
CA ARG A 579 30.38 0.29 3.64
C ARG A 579 29.04 0.70 4.23
N ILE A 580 28.61 0.07 5.30
CA ILE A 580 27.34 0.39 5.96
C ILE A 580 27.64 0.93 7.36
N ASN A 581 26.93 1.98 7.76
CA ASN A 581 27.00 2.63 9.07
C ASN A 581 28.45 2.92 9.49
N ASN A 582 29.16 3.76 8.71
CA ASN A 582 30.55 4.15 8.98
C ASN A 582 31.51 2.96 9.20
N LYS A 583 31.45 1.97 8.29
CA LYS A 583 32.26 0.73 8.27
C LYS A 583 31.88 -0.31 9.32
N GLU A 584 30.71 -0.22 9.95
CA GLU A 584 30.19 -1.31 10.77
C GLU A 584 29.97 -2.60 9.95
N VAL A 585 29.64 -2.47 8.67
CA VAL A 585 29.68 -3.58 7.72
C VAL A 585 30.50 -3.17 6.52
N THR A 586 31.37 -4.04 6.03
CA THR A 586 32.07 -3.88 4.76
C THR A 586 31.67 -5.03 3.84
N ILE A 587 31.15 -4.69 2.65
CA ILE A 587 30.78 -5.65 1.62
C ILE A 587 31.69 -5.40 0.43
N SER A 588 32.58 -6.33 0.11
CA SER A 588 33.53 -6.21 -0.98
C SER A 588 33.25 -7.26 -2.06
N ALA A 589 33.22 -6.85 -3.32
CA ALA A 589 33.06 -7.71 -4.48
C ALA A 589 34.33 -7.75 -5.33
N THR A 590 34.68 -8.92 -5.84
CA THR A 590 35.71 -9.10 -6.87
C THR A 590 35.03 -9.35 -8.22
N ASN A 591 35.52 -8.73 -9.30
CA ASN A 591 34.97 -8.80 -10.67
C ASN A 591 33.51 -8.33 -10.82
N ALA A 592 33.01 -7.53 -9.88
CA ALA A 592 31.69 -6.94 -9.95
C ALA A 592 31.66 -5.57 -9.28
N THR A 593 30.65 -4.80 -9.67
CA THR A 593 30.29 -3.54 -9.04
C THR A 593 29.08 -3.76 -8.14
N LEU A 594 29.14 -3.22 -6.94
CA LEU A 594 28.04 -3.21 -5.98
C LEU A 594 27.37 -1.84 -6.00
N THR A 595 26.05 -1.85 -6.04
CA THR A 595 25.24 -0.65 -5.87
C THR A 595 24.20 -0.85 -4.78
N SER A 596 23.79 0.23 -4.16
CA SER A 596 22.64 0.26 -3.26
C SER A 596 21.51 1.06 -3.92
N LYS A 597 20.30 0.50 -3.91
CA LYS A 597 19.09 1.17 -4.34
C LYS A 597 18.17 1.36 -3.13
N ILE A 598 17.68 2.57 -2.96
CA ILE A 598 16.67 2.88 -1.94
C ILE A 598 15.31 2.91 -2.64
N ASP A 599 14.39 2.07 -2.17
CA ASP A 599 12.98 2.10 -2.57
C ASP A 599 12.25 3.08 -1.65
N TYR A 600 12.16 4.32 -2.11
CA TYR A 600 11.49 5.40 -1.40
C TYR A 600 9.95 5.24 -1.41
N ALA A 601 9.39 4.39 -2.29
CA ALA A 601 7.96 4.07 -2.28
C ALA A 601 7.59 3.04 -1.19
N LYS A 602 8.53 2.15 -0.82
CA LYS A 602 8.36 1.14 0.23
C LYS A 602 9.15 1.48 1.49
N GLU A 603 8.81 2.59 2.13
CA GLU A 603 9.36 2.99 3.44
C GLU A 603 10.90 3.07 3.47
N LYS A 604 11.53 3.55 2.38
CA LYS A 604 12.99 3.63 2.22
C LYS A 604 13.69 2.27 2.36
N LYS A 605 13.04 1.19 1.93
CA LYS A 605 13.65 -0.15 1.97
C LYS A 605 14.95 -0.14 1.15
N LEU A 606 16.03 -0.60 1.78
CA LEU A 606 17.33 -0.73 1.12
C LEU A 606 17.36 -2.04 0.33
N SER A 607 17.85 -1.97 -0.90
CA SER A 607 18.19 -3.13 -1.73
C SER A 607 19.63 -3.04 -2.18
N LEU A 608 20.35 -4.14 -2.13
CA LEU A 608 21.68 -4.25 -2.71
C LEU A 608 21.57 -4.80 -4.12
N ARG A 609 22.40 -4.30 -5.02
CA ARG A 609 22.47 -4.74 -6.41
C ARG A 609 23.91 -5.03 -6.80
N LEU A 610 24.03 -5.91 -7.77
CA LEU A 610 25.29 -6.45 -8.24
C LEU A 610 25.28 -6.44 -9.76
N ILE A 611 26.37 -5.96 -10.36
CA ILE A 611 26.61 -6.05 -11.80
C ILE A 611 27.96 -6.74 -11.98
N ALA A 612 27.95 -7.91 -12.61
CA ALA A 612 29.19 -8.59 -12.97
C ALA A 612 29.88 -7.86 -14.13
N ASN A 613 31.21 -7.73 -14.07
CA ASN A 613 32.00 -7.14 -15.15
C ASN A 613 31.86 -8.00 -16.44
N GLU A 614 31.98 -7.38 -17.62
CA GLU A 614 31.68 -8.04 -18.91
C GLU A 614 32.45 -9.36 -19.18
N ASN A 615 33.63 -9.54 -18.57
CA ASN A 615 34.47 -10.74 -18.73
C ASN A 615 34.63 -11.57 -17.44
N ALA A 616 33.82 -11.31 -16.42
CA ALA A 616 33.90 -12.05 -15.17
C ALA A 616 33.45 -13.51 -15.38
N LYS A 617 34.21 -14.48 -14.87
CA LYS A 617 33.78 -15.90 -14.79
C LYS A 617 33.16 -16.23 -13.44
N ASN A 618 33.66 -15.58 -12.40
CA ASN A 618 33.15 -15.70 -11.05
C ASN A 618 33.16 -14.34 -10.37
N VAL A 619 32.19 -14.13 -9.49
CA VAL A 619 32.13 -12.99 -8.58
C VAL A 619 32.22 -13.51 -7.17
N ILE A 620 33.10 -12.92 -6.37
CA ILE A 620 33.26 -13.25 -4.96
C ILE A 620 32.82 -12.05 -4.16
N ILE A 621 31.84 -12.21 -3.27
CA ILE A 621 31.39 -11.19 -2.34
C ILE A 621 31.80 -11.60 -0.93
N THR A 622 32.49 -10.71 -0.23
CA THR A 622 32.86 -10.90 1.18
C THR A 622 32.20 -9.82 2.02
N VAL A 623 31.48 -10.23 3.05
CA VAL A 623 30.86 -9.37 4.06
C VAL A 623 31.65 -9.53 5.35
N VAL A 624 32.02 -8.41 5.97
CA VAL A 624 32.65 -8.36 7.29
C VAL A 624 31.85 -7.41 8.18
N THR A 625 31.36 -7.90 9.32
CA THR A 625 30.69 -7.05 10.33
C THR A 625 31.68 -6.54 11.38
N ALA A 626 31.32 -5.48 12.11
CA ALA A 626 32.10 -4.91 13.21
C ALA A 626 32.32 -5.89 14.36
N THR A 627 31.44 -6.89 14.50
CA THR A 627 31.57 -7.99 15.46
C THR A 627 32.52 -9.09 14.99
N GLY A 628 33.16 -8.91 13.82
CA GLY A 628 34.17 -9.83 13.27
C GLY A 628 33.58 -11.03 12.53
N ARG A 629 32.27 -11.05 12.27
CA ARG A 629 31.65 -12.13 11.49
C ARG A 629 31.95 -11.92 10.01
N VAL A 630 32.34 -13.01 9.34
CA VAL A 630 32.68 -13.01 7.92
C VAL A 630 31.77 -13.97 7.17
N GLN A 631 31.22 -13.52 6.04
CA GLN A 631 30.55 -14.37 5.07
C GLN A 631 31.20 -14.15 3.69
N THR A 632 31.46 -15.24 2.98
CA THR A 632 31.92 -15.18 1.59
C THR A 632 30.95 -15.94 0.70
N LEU A 633 30.45 -15.29 -0.34
CA LEU A 633 29.63 -15.89 -1.40
C LEU A 633 30.41 -15.89 -2.70
N THR A 634 30.34 -16.99 -3.45
CA THR A 634 30.93 -17.09 -4.79
C THR A 634 29.84 -17.43 -5.78
N PHE A 635 29.67 -16.58 -6.79
CA PHE A 635 28.74 -16.77 -7.89
C PHE A 635 29.49 -17.10 -9.16
N ARG A 636 28.96 -18.04 -9.94
CA ARG A 636 29.37 -18.20 -11.34
C ARG A 636 28.66 -17.14 -12.16
N VAL A 637 29.39 -16.53 -13.08
CA VAL A 637 28.86 -15.52 -14.00
C VAL A 637 28.60 -16.20 -15.35
N GLN A 638 27.38 -16.08 -15.82
CA GLN A 638 26.98 -16.45 -17.17
C GLN A 638 27.33 -15.33 -18.15
N GLU A 639 27.48 -15.67 -19.42
CA GLU A 639 27.76 -14.69 -20.48
C GLU A 639 26.63 -13.64 -20.61
N LYS A 640 26.96 -12.49 -21.21
CA LYS A 640 25.99 -11.43 -21.47
C LYS A 640 24.89 -11.95 -22.41
N PRO A 641 23.60 -11.64 -22.20
CA PRO A 641 22.54 -11.97 -23.14
C PRO A 641 22.85 -11.47 -24.55
N VAL A 642 22.79 -12.37 -25.52
CA VAL A 642 22.94 -12.07 -26.95
C VAL A 642 21.84 -12.81 -27.69
N ALA A 643 21.24 -12.17 -28.70
CA ALA A 643 20.27 -12.82 -29.57
C ALA A 643 20.81 -14.14 -30.14
N THR A 644 20.17 -15.27 -29.82
CA THR A 644 20.53 -16.58 -30.38
C THR A 644 19.42 -17.26 -31.16
N SER A 645 18.18 -16.83 -31.03
CA SER A 645 17.08 -17.38 -31.82
C SER A 645 16.04 -16.33 -32.16
N ILE A 646 15.29 -16.58 -33.23
CA ILE A 646 14.17 -15.76 -33.66
C ILE A 646 12.89 -16.43 -33.18
N LEU A 647 12.15 -15.77 -32.29
CA LEU A 647 10.86 -16.25 -31.79
C LEU A 647 9.74 -16.08 -32.84
N GLY A 648 9.91 -15.12 -33.76
CA GLY A 648 9.02 -14.92 -34.90
C GLY A 648 8.72 -13.45 -35.18
N ILE A 649 7.56 -13.21 -35.78
CA ILE A 649 7.08 -11.87 -36.16
C ILE A 649 5.79 -11.58 -35.40
N ARG A 650 5.61 -10.34 -34.94
CA ARG A 650 4.38 -9.89 -34.27
C ARG A 650 3.14 -10.09 -35.14
N GLU A 651 2.00 -10.33 -34.49
CA GLU A 651 0.70 -10.59 -35.14
C GLU A 651 0.15 -9.39 -35.92
N ASP A 652 0.56 -8.16 -35.60
CA ASP A 652 0.13 -6.94 -36.28
C ASP A 652 0.85 -6.69 -37.62
N PHE A 653 1.68 -7.63 -38.09
CA PHE A 653 2.34 -7.60 -39.39
C PHE A 653 1.53 -8.35 -40.47
N TYR A 654 1.29 -7.71 -41.63
CA TYR A 654 0.60 -8.34 -42.76
C TYR A 654 1.49 -9.36 -43.46
N ARG A 655 1.07 -10.62 -43.48
CA ARG A 655 1.69 -11.71 -44.26
C ARG A 655 1.11 -11.86 -45.66
N LYS A 656 -0.07 -11.28 -45.91
CA LYS A 656 -0.75 -11.29 -47.21
C LYS A 656 -0.97 -9.88 -47.71
N LEU A 657 -0.58 -9.62 -48.95
CA LEU A 657 -0.64 -8.33 -49.61
C LEU A 657 -1.31 -8.50 -50.96
N GLN A 658 -2.22 -7.60 -51.35
CA GLN A 658 -2.70 -7.54 -52.72
C GLN A 658 -1.57 -7.10 -53.65
N LYS A 659 -1.51 -7.64 -54.87
CA LYS A 659 -0.59 -7.17 -55.92
C LYS A 659 -0.61 -5.63 -56.03
N GLY A 660 0.57 -5.00 -55.90
CA GLY A 660 0.79 -3.56 -55.85
C GLY A 660 0.94 -2.98 -54.44
N GLU A 661 0.53 -3.70 -53.39
CA GLU A 661 0.61 -3.24 -52.00
C GLU A 661 1.95 -3.54 -51.32
N SER A 662 2.21 -2.88 -50.17
CA SER A 662 3.47 -3.04 -49.44
C SER A 662 3.34 -2.86 -47.91
N CYS A 663 4.24 -3.46 -47.12
CA CYS A 663 4.27 -3.37 -45.64
C CYS A 663 5.72 -3.32 -45.09
N SER A 664 5.93 -2.80 -43.87
CA SER A 664 7.25 -2.73 -43.21
C SER A 664 7.35 -3.71 -42.03
N ILE A 665 8.53 -4.32 -41.84
CA ILE A 665 8.83 -5.27 -40.75
C ILE A 665 9.65 -4.65 -39.62
N ASP A 666 10.01 -3.37 -39.72
CA ASP A 666 10.85 -2.72 -38.71
C ASP A 666 10.19 -2.71 -37.32
N GLY A 667 10.95 -3.14 -36.31
CA GLY A 667 10.46 -3.32 -34.94
C GLY A 667 9.38 -4.41 -34.75
N LYS A 668 9.20 -5.31 -35.73
CA LYS A 668 8.22 -6.41 -35.67
C LYS A 668 8.79 -7.80 -35.38
N ILE A 669 10.11 -7.93 -35.34
CA ILE A 669 10.81 -9.21 -35.12
C ILE A 669 11.02 -9.41 -33.62
N ARG A 670 10.81 -10.65 -33.15
CA ARG A 670 10.99 -11.07 -31.77
C ARG A 670 12.18 -12.01 -31.70
N PHE A 671 13.11 -11.76 -30.80
CA PHE A 671 14.30 -12.59 -30.60
C PHE A 671 14.30 -13.18 -29.19
N ALA A 672 15.03 -14.28 -28.99
CA ALA A 672 15.38 -14.78 -27.67
C ALA A 672 16.90 -14.87 -27.52
N ASP A 673 17.37 -14.68 -26.29
CA ASP A 673 18.77 -14.85 -25.92
C ASP A 673 19.16 -16.33 -25.74
N GLN A 674 20.43 -16.61 -25.46
CA GLN A 674 20.95 -17.96 -25.23
C GLN A 674 20.35 -18.68 -24.01
N TYR A 675 19.55 -17.97 -23.21
CA TYR A 675 18.87 -18.46 -22.02
C TYR A 675 17.35 -18.63 -22.26
N GLY A 676 16.85 -18.24 -23.43
CA GLY A 676 15.44 -18.30 -23.80
C GLY A 676 14.61 -17.07 -23.40
N ASP A 677 15.24 -16.02 -22.88
CA ASP A 677 14.56 -14.77 -22.52
C ASP A 677 14.30 -13.92 -23.77
N GLU A 678 13.08 -13.37 -23.89
CA GLU A 678 12.71 -12.53 -25.03
C GLU A 678 13.39 -11.16 -24.98
N ILE A 679 14.00 -10.77 -26.10
CA ILE A 679 14.64 -9.47 -26.29
C ILE A 679 13.95 -8.71 -27.44
N PHE A 680 13.58 -7.46 -27.17
CA PHE A 680 12.90 -6.58 -28.12
C PHE A 680 13.86 -5.50 -28.62
N ASN A 681 13.92 -5.29 -29.94
CA ASN A 681 14.73 -4.23 -30.53
C ASN A 681 16.13 -4.16 -29.93
N ASP A 682 16.82 -5.29 -29.85
CA ASP A 682 18.25 -5.24 -29.58
C ASP A 682 18.91 -4.55 -30.77
N ASN A 683 19.28 -3.28 -30.58
CA ASN A 683 20.01 -2.50 -31.59
C ASN A 683 21.36 -3.15 -31.93
N ASN A 684 21.81 -4.13 -31.14
CA ASN A 684 23.00 -4.91 -31.39
C ASN A 684 22.71 -6.24 -32.11
N ALA A 685 21.46 -6.70 -32.29
CA ALA A 685 21.23 -7.93 -33.03
C ALA A 685 21.45 -7.71 -34.53
N LEU A 686 22.46 -8.35 -35.12
CA LEU A 686 22.68 -8.32 -36.57
C LEU A 686 21.74 -9.32 -37.26
N TRP A 687 20.78 -8.81 -38.01
CA TRP A 687 19.86 -9.64 -38.78
C TRP A 687 19.64 -9.07 -40.19
N GLU A 688 19.30 -9.96 -41.12
CA GLU A 688 18.91 -9.59 -42.48
C GLU A 688 17.73 -10.45 -42.94
N ILE A 689 17.13 -10.08 -44.07
CA ILE A 689 16.10 -10.88 -44.71
C ILE A 689 16.60 -11.33 -46.06
N GLN A 690 16.53 -12.63 -46.31
CA GLN A 690 16.85 -13.25 -47.58
C GLN A 690 15.58 -13.81 -48.21
N ASN A 691 15.50 -13.75 -49.53
CA ASN A 691 14.46 -14.46 -50.28
C ASN A 691 14.91 -15.92 -50.47
N VAL A 692 14.08 -16.88 -50.05
CA VAL A 692 14.36 -18.32 -50.12
C VAL A 692 13.98 -18.88 -51.49
N SER A 693 13.01 -18.26 -52.16
CA SER A 693 12.36 -18.82 -53.35
C SER A 693 13.12 -18.64 -54.66
N ASN A 694 14.34 -18.09 -54.70
CA ASN A 694 15.16 -18.10 -55.94
C ASN A 694 16.66 -17.88 -55.71
N SER A 695 17.46 -18.82 -56.21
CA SER A 695 18.85 -18.63 -56.60
C SER A 695 18.90 -17.77 -57.88
N SER A 696 19.57 -16.61 -57.82
CA SER A 696 20.22 -15.96 -58.96
C SER A 696 19.35 -15.68 -60.22
N TYR A 697 18.93 -14.41 -60.39
CA TYR A 697 18.50 -13.81 -61.68
C TYR A 697 17.09 -14.12 -62.26
N ALA A 698 16.03 -14.17 -61.44
CA ALA A 698 14.66 -14.00 -61.97
C ALA A 698 14.15 -12.58 -61.68
N SER A 699 13.85 -11.80 -62.73
CA SER A 699 13.32 -10.43 -62.64
C SER A 699 11.84 -10.34 -62.20
N ASN A 700 11.20 -11.46 -61.87
CA ASN A 700 9.77 -11.55 -61.57
C ASN A 700 9.53 -12.18 -60.18
N TYR A 701 9.66 -11.39 -59.11
CA TYR A 701 9.29 -11.83 -57.76
C TYR A 701 7.77 -11.80 -57.58
N ASN A 702 7.19 -12.65 -56.71
CA ASN A 702 5.80 -12.51 -56.29
C ASN A 702 5.69 -11.43 -55.21
N VAL A 703 6.59 -11.46 -54.23
CA VAL A 703 6.82 -10.38 -53.28
C VAL A 703 8.30 -10.02 -53.31
N SER A 704 8.61 -8.73 -53.43
CA SER A 704 9.96 -8.17 -53.34
C SER A 704 10.23 -7.64 -51.92
N TYR A 705 11.50 -7.56 -51.52
CA TYR A 705 11.92 -6.95 -50.26
C TYR A 705 12.98 -5.89 -50.51
N ASN A 706 12.82 -4.71 -49.90
CA ASN A 706 13.78 -3.62 -49.90
C ASN A 706 14.49 -3.55 -48.54
N PRO A 707 15.76 -3.97 -48.44
CA PRO A 707 16.51 -3.99 -47.18
C PRO A 707 16.68 -2.60 -46.55
N SER A 708 16.97 -1.58 -47.35
CA SER A 708 17.21 -0.21 -46.87
C SER A 708 15.97 0.44 -46.24
N LYS A 709 14.78 0.03 -46.69
CA LYS A 709 13.48 0.52 -46.16
C LYS A 709 12.81 -0.49 -45.23
N LYS A 710 13.40 -1.67 -45.03
CA LYS A 710 12.82 -2.82 -44.34
C LYS A 710 11.38 -3.13 -44.78
N LYS A 711 11.11 -3.06 -46.09
CA LYS A 711 9.76 -3.05 -46.67
C LYS A 711 9.54 -4.18 -47.68
N PHE A 712 8.42 -4.88 -47.58
CA PHE A 712 7.94 -5.86 -48.57
C PHE A 712 6.97 -5.20 -49.54
N ALA A 713 6.99 -5.59 -50.82
CA ALA A 713 6.04 -5.16 -51.83
C ALA A 713 5.54 -6.35 -52.67
N ALA A 714 4.24 -6.42 -52.93
CA ALA A 714 3.62 -7.46 -53.75
C ALA A 714 3.67 -7.09 -55.23
N GLU A 715 4.31 -7.93 -56.04
CA GLU A 715 4.63 -7.67 -57.45
C GLU A 715 3.83 -8.59 -58.39
N ASN A 716 3.86 -9.91 -58.16
CA ASN A 716 3.14 -10.91 -58.96
C ASN A 716 2.35 -11.85 -58.06
N GLN A 717 1.29 -12.48 -58.58
CA GLN A 717 0.48 -13.40 -57.79
C GLN A 717 1.31 -14.62 -57.35
N GLY A 718 1.18 -14.98 -56.09
CA GLY A 718 1.76 -16.20 -55.54
C GLY A 718 2.45 -15.93 -54.20
N THR A 719 3.00 -17.00 -53.64
CA THR A 719 3.74 -16.93 -52.39
C THR A 719 5.22 -16.71 -52.68
N SER A 720 5.89 -15.89 -51.88
CA SER A 720 7.34 -15.82 -51.78
C SER A 720 7.73 -16.14 -50.36
N THR A 721 8.64 -17.09 -50.22
CA THR A 721 9.18 -17.49 -48.93
C THR A 721 10.40 -16.64 -48.63
N PHE A 722 10.40 -16.02 -47.46
CA PHE A 722 11.51 -15.26 -46.94
C PHE A 722 12.06 -15.95 -45.71
N LYS A 723 13.33 -15.69 -45.44
CA LYS A 723 13.94 -16.08 -44.17
C LYS A 723 14.57 -14.85 -43.52
N ILE A 724 14.25 -14.65 -42.26
CA ILE A 724 15.00 -13.76 -41.39
C ILE A 724 16.22 -14.55 -40.96
N VAL A 725 17.41 -14.03 -41.24
CA VAL A 725 18.68 -14.64 -40.88
C VAL A 725 19.28 -13.83 -39.75
N LEU A 726 19.33 -14.42 -38.56
CA LEU A 726 20.05 -13.87 -37.42
C LEU A 726 21.53 -14.26 -37.53
N LYS A 727 22.42 -13.29 -37.37
CA LYS A 727 23.87 -13.47 -37.49
C LYS A 727 24.59 -13.07 -36.22
N GLU A 728 25.71 -13.73 -35.99
CA GLU A 728 26.66 -13.37 -34.94
C GLU A 728 27.41 -12.09 -35.32
N ASN A 729 27.41 -11.09 -34.44
CA ASN A 729 27.98 -9.76 -34.72
C ASN A 729 29.46 -9.77 -35.12
N LEU A 730 30.25 -10.65 -34.52
CA LEU A 730 31.71 -10.66 -34.69
C LEU A 730 32.15 -11.40 -35.95
N THR A 731 31.46 -12.48 -36.31
CA THR A 731 31.87 -13.39 -37.39
C THR A 731 30.96 -13.32 -38.61
N GLY A 732 29.77 -12.75 -38.47
CA GLY A 732 28.71 -12.78 -39.49
C GLY A 732 28.10 -14.17 -39.69
N LYS A 733 28.45 -15.15 -38.85
CA LYS A 733 27.94 -16.53 -38.94
C LYS A 733 26.44 -16.55 -38.67
N VAL A 734 25.70 -17.31 -39.48
CA VAL A 734 24.25 -17.54 -39.25
C VAL A 734 24.06 -18.31 -37.95
N ILE A 735 23.25 -17.75 -37.05
CA ILE A 735 22.89 -18.35 -35.76
C ILE A 735 21.55 -19.07 -35.87
N ASP A 736 20.55 -18.39 -36.42
CA ASP A 736 19.20 -18.92 -36.55
C ASP A 736 18.52 -18.34 -37.79
N GLU A 737 17.53 -19.07 -38.30
CA GLU A 737 16.73 -18.67 -39.46
C GLU A 737 15.25 -18.85 -39.17
N TYR A 738 14.47 -17.78 -39.33
CA TYR A 738 13.02 -17.86 -39.26
C TYR A 738 12.43 -17.73 -40.66
N VAL A 739 11.93 -18.84 -41.17
CA VAL A 739 11.26 -18.90 -42.47
C VAL A 739 9.82 -18.48 -42.32
N PHE A 740 9.37 -17.61 -43.20
CA PHE A 740 7.99 -17.19 -43.28
C PHE A 740 7.58 -16.89 -44.71
N ASP A 741 6.31 -17.11 -44.98
CA ASP A 741 5.73 -16.83 -46.27
C ASP A 741 5.09 -15.45 -46.29
N MET A 742 5.32 -14.77 -47.41
CA MET A 742 4.58 -13.59 -47.82
C MET A 742 3.78 -13.95 -49.07
N GLU A 743 2.47 -13.77 -49.01
CA GLU A 743 1.60 -14.05 -50.15
C GLU A 743 1.21 -12.76 -50.84
N SER A 744 1.51 -12.67 -52.13
CA SER A 744 0.92 -11.69 -53.03
C SER A 744 -0.33 -12.28 -53.65
N VAL A 745 -1.48 -11.68 -53.36
CA VAL A 745 -2.77 -12.13 -53.85
C VAL A 745 -3.27 -11.19 -54.94
N ILE A 746 -3.88 -11.74 -55.98
CA ILE A 746 -4.67 -10.91 -56.90
C ILE A 746 -6.03 -10.65 -56.26
N PRO A 747 -6.70 -9.53 -56.62
CA PRO A 747 -8.05 -9.21 -56.15
C PRO A 747 -8.99 -10.40 -56.23
N GLU A 748 -8.84 -11.22 -57.29
CA GLU A 748 -9.76 -12.30 -57.58
C GLU A 748 -9.68 -13.48 -56.61
N SER A 749 -8.60 -13.56 -55.82
CA SER A 749 -8.36 -14.63 -54.87
C SER A 749 -8.70 -14.27 -53.42
N ILE A 750 -9.29 -13.10 -53.20
CA ILE A 750 -9.78 -12.64 -51.88
C ILE A 750 -11.18 -13.24 -51.67
N GLU A 751 -11.38 -13.96 -50.57
CA GLU A 751 -12.63 -14.69 -50.30
C GLU A 751 -13.74 -13.78 -49.79
N GLN A 752 -13.38 -12.84 -48.91
CA GLN A 752 -14.29 -11.89 -48.30
C GLN A 752 -13.54 -10.61 -47.98
N PHE A 753 -14.27 -9.50 -47.89
CA PHE A 753 -13.75 -8.26 -47.36
C PHE A 753 -14.36 -7.97 -46.00
N VAL A 754 -13.60 -7.32 -45.13
CA VAL A 754 -14.06 -6.88 -43.81
C VAL A 754 -13.64 -5.43 -43.58
N MET A 755 -14.53 -4.68 -42.95
CA MET A 755 -14.20 -3.32 -42.49
C MET A 755 -13.40 -3.40 -41.19
N ALA A 756 -12.40 -2.53 -41.05
CA ALA A 756 -11.84 -2.22 -39.75
C ALA A 756 -12.89 -1.54 -38.85
N ASP A 757 -12.70 -1.59 -37.54
CA ASP A 757 -13.57 -0.90 -36.60
C ASP A 757 -13.65 0.60 -36.92
N ILE A 758 -14.87 1.08 -37.12
CA ILE A 758 -15.13 2.47 -37.48
C ILE A 758 -15.30 3.27 -36.19
N ASN A 759 -14.41 4.24 -35.95
CA ASN A 759 -14.61 5.15 -34.82
C ASN A 759 -15.82 6.05 -35.07
N LYS A 760 -16.32 6.67 -34.00
CA LYS A 760 -17.34 7.72 -34.10
C LYS A 760 -16.84 8.82 -35.06
N GLN A 761 -17.74 9.37 -35.88
CA GLN A 761 -17.45 10.43 -36.84
C GLN A 761 -17.90 11.80 -36.34
N TYR A 762 -17.01 12.80 -36.40
CA TYR A 762 -17.34 14.18 -36.05
C TYR A 762 -18.07 14.90 -37.18
N THR A 763 -19.17 15.61 -36.89
CA THR A 763 -19.97 16.31 -37.92
C THR A 763 -20.26 17.77 -37.62
N GLY A 764 -19.59 18.36 -36.63
CA GLY A 764 -19.81 19.75 -36.23
C GLY A 764 -19.32 20.75 -37.27
N SER A 765 -19.64 22.03 -37.06
CA SER A 765 -19.40 23.13 -38.01
C SER A 765 -17.95 23.61 -38.12
N ASP A 766 -17.11 23.31 -37.13
CA ASP A 766 -15.72 23.75 -37.09
C ASP A 766 -14.85 23.01 -38.12
N VAL A 767 -14.36 23.74 -39.13
CA VAL A 767 -13.56 23.23 -40.25
C VAL A 767 -12.22 22.64 -39.80
N VAL A 768 -11.57 23.22 -38.79
CA VAL A 768 -10.29 22.70 -38.26
C VAL A 768 -10.52 21.36 -37.58
N MET A 769 -11.61 21.24 -36.82
CA MET A 769 -12.00 19.99 -36.17
C MET A 769 -12.49 18.95 -37.19
N GLN A 770 -13.21 19.37 -38.22
CA GLN A 770 -13.61 18.48 -39.32
C GLN A 770 -12.41 17.81 -39.99
N ASN A 771 -11.33 18.57 -40.24
CA ASN A 771 -10.10 18.08 -40.86
C ASN A 771 -9.28 17.18 -39.93
N SER A 772 -9.07 17.58 -38.68
CA SER A 772 -8.31 16.79 -37.70
C SER A 772 -9.00 15.49 -37.27
N HIS A 773 -10.33 15.43 -37.37
CA HIS A 773 -11.17 14.27 -37.07
C HIS A 773 -11.70 13.61 -38.35
N HIS A 774 -11.03 13.86 -39.47
CA HIS A 774 -11.27 13.18 -40.72
C HIS A 774 -10.51 11.85 -40.70
N GLN A 775 -11.25 10.74 -40.76
CA GLN A 775 -10.67 9.41 -40.62
C GLN A 775 -11.01 8.57 -41.84
N ALA A 776 -9.97 7.94 -42.41
CA ALA A 776 -10.14 6.94 -43.44
C ALA A 776 -10.58 5.62 -42.81
N ILE A 777 -11.66 5.04 -43.33
CA ILE A 777 -12.09 3.68 -43.02
C ILE A 777 -11.26 2.74 -43.87
N LYS A 778 -10.58 1.79 -43.20
CA LYS A 778 -9.73 0.81 -43.88
C LYS A 778 -10.48 -0.50 -44.07
N ILE A 779 -10.38 -1.04 -45.28
CA ILE A 779 -10.90 -2.35 -45.62
C ILE A 779 -9.74 -3.34 -45.69
N HIS A 780 -9.98 -4.53 -45.18
CA HIS A 780 -9.07 -5.67 -45.30
C HIS A 780 -9.72 -6.75 -46.13
N GLY A 781 -8.94 -7.39 -46.99
CA GLY A 781 -9.33 -8.68 -47.56
C GLY A 781 -9.11 -9.77 -46.53
N ILE A 782 -9.81 -10.89 -46.66
CA ILE A 782 -9.53 -12.11 -45.92
C ILE A 782 -9.34 -13.23 -46.93
N LYS A 783 -8.32 -14.04 -46.70
CA LYS A 783 -8.04 -15.24 -47.47
C LYS A 783 -7.54 -16.32 -46.53
N ASN A 784 -8.17 -17.51 -46.55
CA ASN A 784 -7.92 -18.59 -45.61
C ASN A 784 -7.97 -18.13 -44.14
N GLY A 785 -8.92 -17.24 -43.80
CA GLY A 785 -9.08 -16.70 -42.44
C GLY A 785 -8.06 -15.63 -42.00
N GLU A 786 -7.06 -15.30 -42.81
CA GLU A 786 -6.04 -14.29 -42.47
C GLU A 786 -6.25 -12.95 -43.19
N LYS A 787 -5.84 -11.85 -42.54
CA LYS A 787 -5.95 -10.49 -43.09
C LYS A 787 -4.98 -10.27 -44.25
N VAL A 788 -5.55 -9.79 -45.35
CA VAL A 788 -4.85 -9.31 -46.54
C VAL A 788 -4.88 -7.79 -46.54
N LYS A 789 -3.72 -7.15 -46.71
CA LYS A 789 -3.66 -5.73 -47.03
C LYS A 789 -4.05 -5.53 -48.49
N ILE A 790 -5.13 -4.80 -48.75
CA ILE A 790 -5.66 -4.58 -50.11
C ILE A 790 -5.42 -3.16 -50.59
N ASN A 791 -5.42 -3.00 -51.92
CA ASN A 791 -5.50 -1.70 -52.56
C ASN A 791 -6.90 -1.13 -52.30
N GLN A 792 -6.97 0.01 -51.64
CA GLN A 792 -8.24 0.63 -51.28
C GLN A 792 -9.03 1.08 -52.52
N LYS A 793 -8.40 1.22 -53.70
CA LYS A 793 -9.07 1.51 -54.99
C LYS A 793 -10.07 0.45 -55.45
N LEU A 794 -10.12 -0.73 -54.82
CA LEU A 794 -11.19 -1.71 -55.04
C LEU A 794 -12.55 -1.23 -54.51
N ILE A 795 -12.55 -0.18 -53.68
CA ILE A 795 -13.77 0.41 -53.16
C ILE A 795 -14.35 1.33 -54.23
N ILE A 796 -15.55 1.02 -54.70
CA ILE A 796 -16.19 1.72 -55.84
C ILE A 796 -17.26 2.71 -55.39
N ASP A 797 -17.86 2.49 -54.23
CA ASP A 797 -18.90 3.36 -53.67
C ASP A 797 -18.96 3.18 -52.14
N ALA A 798 -19.37 4.24 -51.44
CA ALA A 798 -19.62 4.22 -50.01
C ALA A 798 -20.87 5.05 -49.72
N ARG A 799 -21.94 4.39 -49.24
CA ARG A 799 -23.23 5.05 -49.07
C ARG A 799 -23.95 4.70 -47.77
N ILE A 800 -24.73 5.67 -47.31
CA ILE A 800 -25.58 5.55 -46.12
C ILE A 800 -27.01 5.19 -46.56
N THR A 801 -27.58 4.14 -45.99
CA THR A 801 -28.96 3.69 -46.33
C THR A 801 -30.04 4.25 -45.41
N ASN A 802 -29.70 4.64 -44.19
CA ASN A 802 -30.64 5.27 -43.25
C ASN A 802 -30.03 6.55 -42.67
N ASN A 803 -30.86 7.55 -42.39
CA ASN A 803 -30.40 8.82 -41.81
C ASN A 803 -29.35 9.53 -42.72
N GLN A 804 -29.76 9.85 -43.96
CA GLN A 804 -28.95 10.46 -45.04
C GLN A 804 -28.37 11.86 -44.74
N LYS A 805 -28.36 12.26 -43.47
CA LYS A 805 -27.78 13.52 -43.03
C LYS A 805 -26.25 13.50 -43.13
N ILE A 806 -25.61 12.36 -42.90
CA ILE A 806 -24.17 12.14 -43.10
C ILE A 806 -23.92 11.43 -44.45
N ALA A 807 -22.79 11.74 -45.09
CA ALA A 807 -22.35 11.11 -46.32
C ALA A 807 -20.89 10.65 -46.21
N PHE A 808 -20.55 9.64 -47.00
CA PHE A 808 -19.19 9.15 -47.16
C PHE A 808 -18.85 9.24 -48.65
N ALA A 809 -17.57 9.44 -48.93
CA ALA A 809 -17.03 9.48 -50.26
C ALA A 809 -15.80 8.58 -50.32
N VAL A 810 -15.41 8.26 -51.55
CA VAL A 810 -14.21 7.52 -51.89
C VAL A 810 -13.30 8.50 -52.63
N ASP A 811 -12.02 8.64 -52.25
CA ASP A 811 -11.08 9.51 -52.95
C ASP A 811 -10.45 8.78 -54.13
N ASP A 812 -9.58 9.49 -54.86
CA ASP A 812 -8.78 8.96 -55.96
C ASP A 812 -7.84 7.80 -55.55
N ASN A 813 -7.60 7.62 -54.26
CA ASN A 813 -6.81 6.52 -53.68
C ASN A 813 -7.68 5.34 -53.22
N GLY A 814 -9.01 5.46 -53.30
CA GLY A 814 -9.96 4.48 -52.83
C GLY A 814 -10.20 4.52 -51.32
N ASP A 815 -9.61 5.46 -50.60
CA ASP A 815 -9.86 5.58 -49.17
C ASP A 815 -11.29 6.08 -48.95
N VAL A 816 -12.02 5.38 -48.08
CA VAL A 816 -13.37 5.78 -47.68
C VAL A 816 -13.29 6.75 -46.52
N TYR A 817 -13.92 7.89 -46.64
CA TYR A 817 -13.98 8.88 -45.59
C TYR A 817 -15.35 9.53 -45.53
N ARG A 818 -15.62 10.19 -44.40
CA ARG A 818 -16.79 11.05 -44.28
C ARG A 818 -16.63 12.26 -45.19
N GLU A 819 -17.58 12.47 -46.09
CA GLU A 819 -17.60 13.63 -46.97
C GLU A 819 -17.69 14.92 -46.14
N LEU A 820 -16.76 15.86 -46.38
CA LEU A 820 -16.83 17.19 -45.79
C LEU A 820 -17.76 18.06 -46.65
N LYS A 821 -19.03 18.18 -46.23
CA LYS A 821 -19.99 19.07 -46.89
C LYS A 821 -19.83 20.51 -46.41
N SER A 822 -20.12 21.47 -47.29
CA SER A 822 -20.15 22.90 -46.95
C SER A 822 -21.20 23.24 -45.87
N SER A 823 -22.25 22.41 -45.76
CA SER A 823 -23.17 22.38 -44.62
C SER A 823 -22.80 21.23 -43.68
N PHE A 824 -22.46 21.56 -42.44
CA PHE A 824 -22.21 20.58 -41.38
C PHE A 824 -23.50 19.86 -40.95
N VAL A 825 -23.37 18.70 -40.32
CA VAL A 825 -24.53 17.95 -39.82
C VAL A 825 -24.66 18.20 -38.33
N ASP A 826 -25.55 19.14 -37.99
CA ASP A 826 -25.85 19.37 -36.59
C ASP A 826 -26.69 18.22 -36.01
N THR A 827 -26.12 17.50 -35.05
CA THR A 827 -26.81 16.48 -34.28
C THR A 827 -27.33 17.00 -32.94
N ASN A 828 -27.20 18.30 -32.66
CA ASN A 828 -27.41 18.88 -31.33
C ASN A 828 -26.60 18.11 -30.26
N GLU A 829 -25.34 17.81 -30.57
CA GLU A 829 -24.38 17.09 -29.73
C GLU A 829 -24.75 15.63 -29.39
N LYS A 830 -25.86 15.11 -29.93
CA LYS A 830 -26.31 13.73 -29.67
C LYS A 830 -25.67 12.74 -30.64
N ASP A 831 -25.52 11.51 -30.16
CA ASP A 831 -25.09 10.39 -30.99
C ASP A 831 -26.23 9.92 -31.88
N TYR A 832 -25.97 9.89 -33.19
CA TYR A 832 -26.83 9.25 -34.16
C TYR A 832 -26.11 8.07 -34.77
N LYS A 833 -26.91 7.09 -35.16
CA LYS A 833 -26.45 5.89 -35.86
C LYS A 833 -26.89 6.00 -37.32
N ALA A 834 -26.00 5.56 -38.20
CA ALA A 834 -26.29 5.34 -39.61
C ALA A 834 -25.68 4.00 -40.03
N THR A 835 -26.18 3.44 -41.11
CA THR A 835 -25.73 2.17 -41.66
C THR A 835 -24.87 2.48 -42.87
N LEU A 836 -23.57 2.29 -42.73
CA LEU A 836 -22.63 2.45 -43.84
C LEU A 836 -22.56 1.16 -44.63
N ASN A 837 -22.77 1.30 -45.93
CA ASN A 837 -22.60 0.24 -46.91
C ASN A 837 -21.42 0.64 -47.80
N ILE A 838 -20.30 -0.05 -47.64
CA ILE A 838 -19.14 0.08 -48.51
C ILE A 838 -19.24 -0.98 -49.59
N ILE A 839 -19.15 -0.55 -50.83
CA ILE A 839 -19.23 -1.40 -52.00
C ILE A 839 -17.82 -1.64 -52.50
N VAL A 840 -17.41 -2.89 -52.41
CA VAL A 840 -16.10 -3.35 -52.83
C VAL A 840 -16.28 -4.20 -54.08
N GLU A 841 -15.53 -3.86 -55.12
CA GLU A 841 -15.44 -4.68 -56.32
C GLU A 841 -14.46 -5.84 -56.06
N GLY A 842 -14.99 -7.05 -55.96
CA GLY A 842 -14.23 -8.29 -55.82
C GLY A 842 -14.33 -9.17 -57.06
N SER A 843 -13.60 -10.30 -57.07
CA SER A 843 -13.66 -11.32 -58.16
C SER A 843 -15.05 -11.82 -58.47
N SER A 844 -15.83 -12.08 -57.42
CA SER A 844 -17.15 -12.70 -57.49
C SER A 844 -18.25 -11.68 -57.82
N GLY A 845 -17.86 -10.47 -58.22
CA GLY A 845 -18.74 -9.32 -58.38
C GLY A 845 -18.72 -8.41 -57.15
N VAL A 846 -19.74 -7.56 -57.10
CA VAL A 846 -19.86 -6.49 -56.10
C VAL A 846 -20.22 -7.07 -54.72
N GLN A 847 -19.38 -6.82 -53.71
CA GLN A 847 -19.68 -7.13 -52.31
C GLN A 847 -20.10 -5.86 -51.57
N VAL A 848 -21.13 -5.98 -50.73
CA VAL A 848 -21.60 -4.88 -49.87
C VAL A 848 -21.23 -5.21 -48.43
N LEU A 849 -20.33 -4.42 -47.85
CA LEU A 849 -19.96 -4.49 -46.46
C LEU A 849 -20.85 -3.53 -45.67
N THR A 850 -21.52 -4.04 -44.64
CA THR A 850 -22.43 -3.24 -43.81
C THR A 850 -21.94 -3.15 -42.37
N GLN A 851 -21.85 -1.94 -41.84
CA GLN A 851 -21.51 -1.66 -40.44
C GLN A 851 -22.23 -0.42 -39.95
N GLU A 852 -22.59 -0.41 -38.67
CA GLU A 852 -23.15 0.76 -38.03
C GLU A 852 -22.04 1.80 -37.78
N VAL A 853 -22.27 3.03 -38.23
CA VAL A 853 -21.43 4.19 -37.93
C VAL A 853 -22.16 5.10 -36.95
N VAL A 854 -21.44 5.54 -35.93
CA VAL A 854 -21.95 6.53 -34.98
C VAL A 854 -21.37 7.88 -35.36
N TYR A 855 -22.18 8.94 -35.33
CA TYR A 855 -21.72 10.28 -35.63
C TYR A 855 -22.38 11.33 -34.72
N SER A 856 -21.69 12.45 -34.51
CA SER A 856 -22.17 13.54 -33.65
C SER A 856 -21.47 14.87 -33.98
N SER A 857 -22.20 15.99 -33.85
CA SER A 857 -21.68 17.36 -33.87
C SER A 857 -21.09 17.82 -32.54
N ALA A 858 -21.10 16.96 -31.51
CA ALA A 858 -20.51 17.27 -30.20
C ALA A 858 -19.06 17.74 -30.35
N HIS A 859 -18.70 18.82 -29.67
CA HIS A 859 -17.33 19.31 -29.66
C HIS A 859 -16.37 18.18 -29.23
N PRO A 860 -15.24 17.95 -29.92
CA PRO A 860 -14.24 16.98 -29.48
C PRO A 860 -13.79 17.29 -28.06
N GLU A 861 -13.90 16.29 -27.20
CA GLU A 861 -13.56 16.39 -25.79
C GLU A 861 -12.91 15.09 -25.34
N ALA A 862 -11.82 15.22 -24.59
CA ALA A 862 -11.15 14.08 -23.98
C ALA A 862 -12.13 13.09 -23.30
N LYS A 863 -12.13 11.84 -23.80
CA LYS A 863 -12.92 10.71 -23.29
C LYS A 863 -12.07 9.66 -22.59
N THR A 864 -10.80 9.58 -22.94
CA THR A 864 -9.81 8.69 -22.31
C THR A 864 -8.58 9.50 -21.94
N LEU A 865 -7.93 9.14 -20.83
CA LEU A 865 -6.67 9.72 -20.38
C LEU A 865 -5.82 8.62 -19.74
N ASP A 866 -4.84 8.16 -20.49
CA ASP A 866 -3.97 7.05 -20.09
C ASP A 866 -2.55 7.53 -19.82
N VAL A 867 -1.85 6.82 -18.92
CA VAL A 867 -0.42 7.02 -18.64
C VAL A 867 0.34 5.87 -19.23
N TYR A 868 1.45 6.17 -19.89
CA TYR A 868 2.34 5.18 -20.45
C TYR A 868 3.71 5.32 -19.81
N TYR A 869 4.32 4.18 -19.46
CA TYR A 869 5.69 4.09 -19.01
C TYR A 869 6.44 3.03 -19.82
N ASN A 870 7.60 3.38 -20.38
CA ASN A 870 8.38 2.51 -21.29
C ASN A 870 7.55 1.91 -22.44
N GLY A 871 6.67 2.71 -23.02
CA GLY A 871 5.81 2.33 -24.16
C GLY A 871 4.61 1.44 -23.82
N SER A 872 4.42 1.05 -22.56
CA SER A 872 3.26 0.27 -22.08
C SER A 872 2.34 1.12 -21.23
N ILE A 873 1.03 0.81 -21.21
CA ILE A 873 0.09 1.46 -20.30
C ILE A 873 0.52 1.14 -18.87
N LEU A 874 0.72 2.18 -18.07
CA LEU A 874 1.13 2.05 -16.68
C LEU A 874 -0.05 1.53 -15.86
N ALA A 875 0.07 0.28 -15.37
CA ALA A 875 -0.93 -0.35 -14.52
C ALA A 875 -0.87 0.15 -13.06
N ASP A 876 0.35 0.44 -12.57
CA ASP A 876 0.59 0.96 -11.22
C ASP A 876 0.48 2.47 -11.13
N SER A 877 0.09 3.00 -9.97
CA SER A 877 -0.02 4.45 -9.76
C SER A 877 1.32 5.11 -9.42
N THR A 878 2.43 4.38 -9.38
CA THR A 878 3.74 4.90 -8.94
C THR A 878 4.86 4.54 -9.91
N VAL A 879 5.71 5.52 -10.24
CA VAL A 879 6.90 5.36 -11.07
C VAL A 879 8.13 5.95 -10.38
N GLU A 880 9.26 5.27 -10.55
CA GLU A 880 10.55 5.79 -10.12
C GLU A 880 11.28 6.46 -11.29
N LEU A 881 11.76 7.68 -11.08
CA LEU A 881 12.56 8.43 -12.05
C LEU A 881 13.92 8.81 -11.46
N SER A 882 14.97 8.75 -12.28
CA SER A 882 16.30 9.23 -11.87
C SER A 882 16.32 10.75 -11.70
N THR A 883 16.96 11.25 -10.65
CA THR A 883 17.24 12.69 -10.44
C THR A 883 18.02 13.30 -11.60
N ASP A 884 18.84 12.52 -12.31
CA ASP A 884 19.62 12.98 -13.46
C ASP A 884 18.74 13.32 -14.68
N ARG A 885 17.50 12.83 -14.68
CA ARG A 885 16.50 13.12 -15.73
C ARG A 885 15.71 14.40 -15.45
N ILE A 886 15.97 15.09 -14.34
CA ILE A 886 15.35 16.38 -14.01
C ILE A 886 16.40 17.46 -14.13
N GLY A 887 16.27 18.30 -15.17
CA GLY A 887 17.26 19.30 -15.53
C GLY A 887 17.54 20.29 -14.40
N GLY A 888 18.80 20.34 -13.97
CA GLY A 888 19.29 21.21 -12.90
C GLY A 888 19.72 22.61 -13.35
N ARG A 889 19.18 23.17 -14.44
CA ARG A 889 19.49 24.55 -14.86
C ARG A 889 18.22 25.39 -14.98
N VAL A 890 18.22 26.53 -14.29
CA VAL A 890 17.21 27.58 -14.42
C VAL A 890 17.06 27.95 -15.90
N GLY A 891 15.85 27.77 -16.45
CA GLY A 891 15.51 28.23 -17.81
C GLY A 891 15.91 27.31 -18.96
N THR A 892 16.30 26.04 -18.73
CA THR A 892 16.45 25.06 -19.81
C THR A 892 15.45 23.93 -19.60
N ALA A 893 14.47 23.79 -20.50
CA ALA A 893 13.50 22.69 -20.46
C ALA A 893 14.26 21.36 -20.53
N CYS A 894 14.14 20.56 -19.47
CA CYS A 894 14.52 19.16 -19.54
C CYS A 894 13.37 18.43 -20.21
N ASN A 895 13.46 18.26 -21.52
CA ASN A 895 12.67 17.22 -22.16
C ASN A 895 13.01 15.91 -21.43
N ILE A 896 12.05 15.03 -21.20
CA ILE A 896 12.33 13.61 -20.89
C ILE A 896 12.81 12.88 -22.19
N LEU A 897 13.59 13.64 -22.97
CA LEU A 897 14.23 13.56 -24.28
C LEU A 897 13.81 12.53 -25.32
N ASN A 898 13.57 13.12 -26.49
CA ASN A 898 13.69 12.60 -27.85
C ASN A 898 12.63 11.57 -28.26
N SER A 899 12.12 11.75 -29.47
CA SER A 899 11.11 10.94 -30.17
C SER A 899 11.40 9.44 -30.27
N GLU A 900 12.52 8.97 -29.71
CA GLU A 900 13.03 7.60 -29.80
C GLU A 900 12.95 6.81 -28.48
N ASN A 901 12.85 7.44 -27.29
CA ASN A 901 12.83 6.73 -26.00
C ASN A 901 11.65 7.11 -25.07
N LYS A 902 10.51 6.45 -25.28
CA LYS A 902 9.21 6.63 -24.60
C LYS A 902 9.20 6.26 -23.11
N ASN A 903 9.77 7.07 -22.22
CA ASN A 903 9.87 6.74 -20.79
C ASN A 903 8.59 6.99 -19.97
N LEU A 904 7.99 8.19 -19.93
CA LEU A 904 6.72 8.49 -19.23
C LEU A 904 5.93 9.57 -19.99
N TYR A 905 4.70 9.27 -20.43
CA TYR A 905 3.85 10.24 -21.14
C TYR A 905 2.37 9.98 -20.90
N PHE A 906 1.54 11.02 -21.08
CA PHE A 906 0.08 10.91 -20.99
C PHE A 906 -0.50 10.97 -22.38
N LYS A 907 -1.49 10.13 -22.68
CA LYS A 907 -2.21 10.16 -23.94
C LYS A 907 -3.68 10.33 -23.66
N SER A 908 -4.22 11.45 -24.12
CA SER A 908 -5.66 11.70 -24.12
C SER A 908 -6.21 11.45 -25.51
N LYS A 909 -7.34 10.75 -25.58
CA LYS A 909 -8.13 10.66 -26.80
C LYS A 909 -9.54 11.11 -26.55
N ASP A 910 -10.12 11.76 -27.55
CA ASP A 910 -11.48 12.25 -27.52
C ASP A 910 -12.53 11.15 -27.76
N GLN A 911 -13.80 11.53 -27.81
CA GLN A 911 -14.89 10.62 -28.12
C GLN A 911 -14.90 10.07 -29.56
N TYR A 912 -14.06 10.61 -30.44
CA TYR A 912 -13.85 10.20 -31.83
C TYR A 912 -12.57 9.37 -32.01
N ASN A 913 -11.88 9.01 -30.91
CA ASN A 913 -10.63 8.24 -30.85
C ASN A 913 -9.43 8.95 -31.52
N VAL A 914 -9.51 10.27 -31.66
CA VAL A 914 -8.42 11.15 -32.11
C VAL A 914 -7.65 11.64 -30.89
N ASN A 915 -6.35 11.84 -31.02
CA ASN A 915 -5.56 12.40 -29.93
C ASN A 915 -6.03 13.83 -29.66
N CYS A 916 -6.34 14.13 -28.40
CA CYS A 916 -6.64 15.49 -27.98
C CYS A 916 -5.42 16.38 -28.15
N SER A 917 -5.62 17.67 -28.44
CA SER A 917 -4.56 18.67 -28.33
C SER A 917 -4.00 18.70 -26.91
N ALA A 918 -2.71 18.98 -26.75
CA ALA A 918 -2.08 19.15 -25.44
C ALA A 918 -2.77 20.23 -24.59
N ASP A 919 -3.38 21.25 -25.21
CA ASP A 919 -4.13 22.30 -24.52
C ASP A 919 -5.44 21.79 -23.87
N GLU A 920 -5.91 20.59 -24.21
CA GLU A 920 -7.04 19.95 -23.54
C GLU A 920 -6.69 19.35 -22.18
N VAL A 921 -5.40 19.06 -21.95
CA VAL A 921 -4.92 18.39 -20.75
C VAL A 921 -4.01 19.32 -19.98
N ARG A 922 -4.45 19.76 -18.80
CA ARG A 922 -3.63 20.53 -17.89
C ARG A 922 -2.87 19.60 -16.97
N PHE A 923 -1.58 19.84 -16.87
CA PHE A 923 -0.71 19.12 -15.95
C PHE A 923 -0.42 20.01 -14.76
N TYR A 924 -0.51 19.44 -13.56
CA TYR A 924 -0.01 20.10 -12.37
C TYR A 924 0.61 19.09 -11.43
N ILE A 925 1.59 19.57 -10.67
CA ILE A 925 2.25 18.78 -9.65
C ILE A 925 1.57 19.06 -8.32
N SER A 926 1.23 18.00 -7.59
CA SER A 926 0.70 18.08 -6.24
C SER A 926 1.47 17.14 -5.32
N ASN A 927 1.16 17.20 -4.01
CA ASN A 927 1.71 16.29 -3.01
C ASN A 927 3.24 16.16 -3.05
N VAL A 928 3.92 17.29 -3.31
CA VAL A 928 5.38 17.38 -3.24
C VAL A 928 5.79 17.14 -1.79
N LYS A 929 6.42 16.00 -1.54
CA LYS A 929 7.06 15.66 -0.28
C LYS A 929 8.55 15.83 -0.48
N ASP A 930 9.13 16.81 0.20
CA ASP A 930 10.49 17.22 -0.07
C ASP A 930 11.48 16.74 0.98
N GLY A 931 12.61 16.26 0.45
CA GLY A 931 13.86 16.05 1.15
C GLY A 931 14.89 17.14 0.86
N ALA A 932 14.60 18.26 0.17
CA ALA A 932 15.30 19.55 0.38
C ALA A 932 14.69 20.72 -0.41
N ILE A 933 14.26 21.76 0.33
CA ILE A 933 14.09 23.18 -0.07
C ILE A 933 13.00 23.49 -1.11
N ASN A 934 11.76 23.75 -0.66
CA ASN A 934 10.78 24.69 -1.24
C ASN A 934 10.85 24.90 -2.78
N SER A 935 11.01 23.83 -3.56
CA SER A 935 11.30 23.93 -4.99
C SER A 935 10.02 23.79 -5.76
N GLY A 936 9.55 24.87 -6.38
CA GLY A 936 8.44 24.84 -7.32
C GLY A 936 8.81 23.93 -8.49
N PHE A 937 8.33 22.69 -8.46
CA PHE A 937 8.35 21.85 -9.64
C PHE A 937 7.33 22.40 -10.63
N ASN A 938 7.77 22.59 -11.85
CA ASN A 938 6.86 22.87 -12.95
C ASN A 938 6.79 21.64 -13.85
N VAL A 939 5.62 21.46 -14.43
CA VAL A 939 5.34 20.44 -15.43
C VAL A 939 4.85 21.13 -16.69
N THR A 940 5.44 20.80 -17.82
CA THR A 940 4.96 21.19 -19.14
C THR A 940 4.74 19.94 -19.99
N ALA A 941 3.88 20.05 -21.00
CA ALA A 941 3.66 18.99 -21.97
C ALA A 941 3.78 19.56 -23.38
N ASP A 942 4.27 18.75 -24.32
CA ASP A 942 4.21 19.07 -25.75
C ASP A 942 2.89 18.61 -26.38
N GLU A 943 2.69 18.95 -27.66
CA GLU A 943 1.53 18.57 -28.48
C GLU A 943 1.26 17.06 -28.57
N ASN A 944 2.24 16.22 -28.23
CA ASN A 944 2.15 14.77 -28.22
C ASN A 944 1.89 14.18 -26.81
N GLY A 945 1.75 15.03 -25.78
CA GLY A 945 1.52 14.63 -24.40
C GLY A 945 2.78 14.19 -23.66
N ASN A 946 3.98 14.47 -24.20
CA ASN A 946 5.24 14.18 -23.54
C ASN A 946 5.47 15.17 -22.41
N ILE A 947 5.78 14.67 -21.23
CA ILE A 947 5.92 15.47 -20.03
C ILE A 947 7.36 15.92 -19.84
N SER A 948 7.55 17.19 -19.53
CA SER A 948 8.82 17.77 -19.09
C SER A 948 8.66 18.29 -17.67
N ILE A 949 9.57 17.89 -16.78
CA ILE A 949 9.55 18.27 -15.37
C ILE A 949 10.83 19.04 -15.09
N TYR A 950 10.71 20.23 -14.53
CA TYR A 950 11.87 21.04 -14.16
C TYR A 950 11.72 21.65 -12.77
N SER A 951 12.84 21.72 -12.07
CA SER A 951 12.97 22.38 -10.77
C SER A 951 13.34 23.85 -10.97
N THR A 952 12.61 24.74 -10.29
CA THR A 952 12.90 26.18 -10.31
C THR A 952 14.00 26.63 -9.35
N SER A 953 14.41 25.78 -8.40
CA SER A 953 15.37 26.16 -7.34
C SER A 953 16.64 25.28 -7.27
N GLY A 954 16.91 24.46 -8.29
CA GLY A 954 18.18 23.73 -8.43
C GLY A 954 18.06 22.21 -8.29
N LYS A 955 19.19 21.56 -7.94
CA LYS A 955 19.31 20.08 -7.87
C LYS A 955 18.28 19.49 -6.91
N VAL A 956 17.51 18.53 -7.40
CA VAL A 956 16.48 17.84 -6.63
C VAL A 956 17.10 16.67 -5.87
N ALA A 957 16.74 16.53 -4.60
CA ALA A 957 17.22 15.44 -3.75
C ALA A 957 16.58 14.09 -4.13
N SER A 958 17.35 13.02 -4.03
CA SER A 958 16.81 11.66 -4.08
C SER A 958 15.86 11.43 -2.92
N GLY A 959 14.78 10.70 -3.17
CA GLY A 959 13.70 10.48 -2.22
C GLY A 959 12.61 11.54 -2.22
N SER A 960 12.81 12.68 -2.90
CA SER A 960 11.71 13.60 -3.16
C SER A 960 10.64 12.89 -3.99
N SER A 961 9.38 13.05 -3.60
CA SER A 961 8.24 12.47 -4.31
C SER A 961 7.21 13.52 -4.59
N PHE A 962 6.51 13.38 -5.70
CA PHE A 962 5.43 14.27 -6.08
C PHE A 962 4.42 13.53 -6.94
N VAL A 963 3.25 14.10 -7.14
CA VAL A 963 2.19 13.51 -7.96
C VAL A 963 2.01 14.38 -9.19
N ILE A 964 2.16 13.80 -10.38
CA ILE A 964 1.77 14.44 -11.61
C ILE A 964 0.30 14.14 -11.83
N ASN A 965 -0.52 15.18 -11.88
CA ASN A 965 -1.93 15.08 -12.21
C ASN A 965 -2.12 15.64 -13.60
N ALA A 966 -2.64 14.81 -14.49
CA ALA A 966 -3.18 15.23 -15.77
C ALA A 966 -4.68 15.39 -15.61
N VAL A 967 -5.19 16.57 -15.93
CA VAL A 967 -6.61 16.91 -15.81
C VAL A 967 -7.11 17.48 -17.12
N THR A 968 -8.08 16.80 -17.71
CA THR A 968 -8.72 17.30 -18.92
C THR A 968 -9.65 18.46 -18.59
N LYS A 969 -10.00 19.31 -19.56
CA LYS A 969 -10.96 20.43 -19.35
C LYS A 969 -12.31 19.99 -18.78
N LYS A 970 -12.71 18.73 -19.01
CA LYS A 970 -13.95 18.12 -18.48
C LYS A 970 -13.78 17.40 -17.14
N GLY A 971 -12.60 17.52 -16.53
CA GLY A 971 -12.34 17.04 -15.17
C GLY A 971 -11.99 15.55 -15.07
N MET A 972 -11.64 14.87 -16.18
CA MET A 972 -11.03 13.56 -16.06
C MET A 972 -9.64 13.73 -15.47
N ILE A 973 -9.36 13.03 -14.38
CA ILE A 973 -8.09 13.11 -13.67
C ILE A 973 -7.37 11.77 -13.78
N LYS A 974 -6.12 11.81 -14.20
CA LYS A 974 -5.19 10.68 -14.09
C LYS A 974 -3.96 11.16 -13.36
N SER A 975 -3.61 10.44 -12.30
CA SER A 975 -2.49 10.80 -11.43
C SER A 975 -1.45 9.71 -11.42
N VAL A 976 -0.18 10.10 -11.44
CA VAL A 976 0.95 9.20 -11.23
C VAL A 976 1.84 9.78 -10.12
N ASN A 977 2.11 8.95 -9.12
CA ASN A 977 3.09 9.24 -8.08
C ASN A 977 4.47 9.04 -8.69
N VAL A 978 5.28 10.08 -8.67
CA VAL A 978 6.68 10.03 -9.09
C VAL A 978 7.53 10.08 -7.85
N VAL A 979 8.45 9.14 -7.75
CA VAL A 979 9.45 9.10 -6.68
C VAL A 979 10.83 9.21 -7.31
N LEU A 980 11.62 10.18 -6.87
CA LEU A 980 12.93 10.43 -7.43
C LEU A 980 13.98 9.56 -6.76
N ASN A 981 14.85 8.97 -7.55
CA ASN A 981 15.97 8.16 -7.07
C ASN A 981 17.29 8.75 -7.55
N SER A 982 18.36 8.58 -6.77
CA SER A 982 19.71 8.91 -7.21
C SER A 982 20.02 8.04 -8.42
N GLY A 983 20.28 8.65 -9.57
CA GLY A 983 20.71 7.91 -10.75
C GLY A 983 21.95 7.07 -10.43
N SER A 984 21.98 5.84 -10.92
CA SER A 984 23.25 5.12 -11.09
C SER A 984 24.10 5.96 -12.05
N ASN A 985 25.23 6.46 -11.59
CA ASN A 985 26.29 7.00 -12.46
C ASN A 985 26.89 5.86 -13.30
N LEU A 986 26.09 5.26 -14.19
CA LEU A 986 26.57 4.43 -15.27
C LEU A 986 26.64 5.35 -16.49
N LYS A 987 27.84 5.91 -16.68
CA LYS A 987 28.29 6.36 -17.99
C LYS A 987 28.66 5.16 -18.83
#